data_AF-A0A7C7TAI6-F1
#
_entry.id   AF-A0A7C7TAI6-F1
#
_cell.length_a   1.000
_cell.length_b   1.000
_cell.length_c   1.000
_cell.angle_alpha   90.00
_cell.angle_beta   90.00
_cell.angle_gamma   90.00
#
_symmetry.space_group_name_H-M   'P 1'
#
loop_
_entity.id
_entity.type
_entity.pdbx_description
1 polymer ?
#
loop_
_entity_poly.entity_id
_entity_poly.type
_entity_poly.pdbx_seq_one_letter_code
_entity_poly.pdbx_strand_id
1 'polypeptide(L)'
;MTRPALLFQLTRTLPAIAIAAILVAITVAPAAAQFPPATDDQRATGAMVTEVRFGPEELVISRGETVTLRTGLYDANGNTVEGAVAIVMTSGNVSPRFATIAGQQVELTGQQPGEGTLSAIVMVPLDQGSVRGTAGASQLNQIPVRVLDYPAASIAIPEPSHTVYTGTSIQMAGKVMTVNGTEHSTATIAWRSSATSVAMVSGGGILTGVSAGSATLTAQTEGGISAEYTVNVVTNPVTSISMSPASVQTRRGDVVEFEIVARDANNNVVTDVALDLAVSGLEGTGGFVYNDGTFVAEETGAYRVIASTGSASAASIVEVDERAGPVEVEFLDHGVRAEVATSDLWVFEGADGEDYAYTGTHSRGGGERMFVWHVTDPTNISLLDSVVVDARVVNDVKVNEDASWAIITREGASTRRNGIVVLDLADPAHPTIMAELTDQLTAGIHNVWIMGDVVYAVNNGTSAMNIIDMSDPANPTHAGRYEIKPGDQNKSLHDVWAEDGYAYLSYWDDGLVIVDVGAGTHGGTPTEPVFVSTIKYPEGNTHVAWRTRDYVFLGDEIGTSDGMRGFIHIIDVSDIDNPRQVAKYDLPEAGAHNIWVEEDVLYIAYYQGGLRIVDVSGTLRGDLYRQGREIGFFRTEAAEGEGLQANSANAWGPQPFKGNLFVSDMTSGLWVVKHARPRPVTF
;
A
#
# COMPACT_ATOMS: atom_id res chain seq x y z
N MET A 1 28.23 -50.53 28.31
CA MET A 1 27.79 -51.75 27.59
C MET A 1 27.68 -51.39 26.12
N THR A 2 28.77 -51.59 25.36
CA THR A 2 28.97 -52.72 24.42
C THR A 2 28.02 -52.71 23.22
N ARG A 3 28.58 -52.33 22.05
CA ARG A 3 28.03 -52.60 20.70
C ARG A 3 27.73 -54.10 20.50
N PRO A 4 26.97 -54.47 19.45
CA PRO A 4 27.68 -54.93 18.25
C PRO A 4 27.06 -54.50 16.92
N ALA A 5 27.93 -54.52 15.90
CA ALA A 5 27.63 -54.44 14.48
C ALA A 5 27.28 -55.83 13.91
N LEU A 6 26.58 -55.88 12.77
CA LEU A 6 26.74 -56.99 11.83
C LEU A 6 26.56 -56.51 10.38
N LEU A 7 27.48 -57.00 9.56
CA LEU A 7 27.77 -56.70 8.16
C LEU A 7 27.67 -58.04 7.39
N PHE A 8 27.11 -58.06 6.19
CA PHE A 8 27.32 -59.09 5.15
C PHE A 8 26.94 -58.45 3.80
N GLN A 9 27.87 -57.96 2.98
CA GLN A 9 28.76 -58.61 1.99
C GLN A 9 28.08 -59.46 0.90
N LEU A 10 28.29 -59.07 -0.37
CA LEU A 10 28.83 -59.81 -1.54
C LEU A 10 28.18 -59.27 -2.85
N THR A 11 28.80 -59.05 -4.02
CA THR A 11 30.19 -58.98 -4.52
C THR A 11 30.13 -58.68 -6.04
N ARG A 12 31.06 -57.84 -6.56
CA ARG A 12 31.82 -57.91 -7.85
C ARG A 12 31.02 -57.93 -9.18
N THR A 13 31.32 -57.17 -10.25
CA THR A 13 32.61 -56.89 -10.94
C THR A 13 32.51 -55.70 -11.93
N LEU A 14 33.59 -54.90 -12.02
CA LEU A 14 33.97 -53.81 -12.96
C LEU A 14 34.45 -54.35 -14.35
N PRO A 15 34.63 -53.59 -15.48
CA PRO A 15 35.38 -52.30 -15.62
C PRO A 15 34.81 -51.24 -16.62
N ALA A 16 34.82 -49.93 -16.30
CA ALA A 16 35.87 -48.90 -16.51
C ALA A 16 35.89 -48.23 -17.92
N ILE A 17 35.28 -47.03 -18.03
CA ILE A 17 35.76 -45.91 -18.87
C ILE A 17 35.63 -44.62 -18.03
N ALA A 18 36.68 -43.80 -18.08
CA ALA A 18 37.03 -42.73 -17.14
C ALA A 18 35.98 -41.61 -16.98
N ILE A 19 35.71 -41.23 -15.73
CA ILE A 19 35.12 -39.94 -15.36
C ILE A 19 36.14 -39.23 -14.48
N ALA A 20 36.69 -38.14 -15.01
CA ALA A 20 37.54 -37.21 -14.28
C ALA A 20 36.75 -35.94 -13.97
N ALA A 21 36.90 -35.51 -12.71
CA ALA A 21 36.90 -34.13 -12.24
C ALA A 21 35.57 -33.34 -12.07
N ILE A 22 35.29 -33.12 -10.77
CA ILE A 22 35.00 -31.83 -10.13
C ILE A 22 33.54 -31.32 -10.14
N LEU A 23 32.96 -31.45 -8.94
CA LEU A 23 31.89 -30.71 -8.31
C LEU A 23 32.16 -29.19 -8.30
N VAL A 24 31.08 -28.38 -8.40
CA VAL A 24 30.90 -26.95 -8.03
C VAL A 24 30.41 -26.07 -9.20
N ALA A 25 29.11 -25.76 -9.18
CA ALA A 25 28.46 -24.54 -9.69
C ALA A 25 26.98 -24.61 -9.23
N ILE A 26 26.69 -24.20 -8.00
CA ILE A 26 26.10 -22.90 -7.64
C ILE A 26 24.80 -22.63 -8.40
N THR A 27 23.73 -22.84 -7.64
CA THR A 27 22.36 -22.37 -7.84
C THR A 27 22.33 -20.86 -8.03
N VAL A 28 21.90 -20.42 -9.21
CA VAL A 28 21.57 -19.01 -9.50
C VAL A 28 20.05 -18.93 -9.54
N ALA A 29 19.44 -18.35 -8.50
CA ALA A 29 18.07 -17.86 -8.58
C ALA A 29 18.09 -16.55 -9.42
N PRO A 30 17.11 -16.31 -10.30
CA PRO A 30 17.17 -15.18 -11.20
C PRO A 30 16.81 -13.89 -10.45
N ALA A 31 17.63 -12.86 -10.68
CA ALA A 31 17.21 -11.46 -10.63
C ALA A 31 15.90 -11.28 -11.40
N ALA A 32 15.15 -10.20 -11.16
CA ALA A 32 14.14 -9.70 -12.09
C ALA A 32 14.57 -10.07 -13.51
N ALA A 33 13.77 -10.85 -14.24
CA ALA A 33 14.18 -11.42 -15.52
C ALA A 33 14.49 -10.31 -16.54
N GLN A 34 15.68 -9.72 -16.44
CA GLN A 34 16.34 -9.02 -17.52
C GLN A 34 16.81 -10.14 -18.43
N PHE A 35 15.91 -10.51 -19.33
CA PHE A 35 16.24 -11.29 -20.51
C PHE A 35 17.53 -10.73 -21.10
N PRO A 36 18.48 -11.59 -21.52
CA PRO A 36 19.65 -11.11 -22.23
C PRO A 36 19.17 -10.20 -23.38
N PRO A 37 19.80 -9.03 -23.60
CA PRO A 37 19.41 -8.15 -24.69
C PRO A 37 19.45 -8.96 -25.98
N ALA A 38 18.35 -8.91 -26.74
CA ALA A 38 18.25 -9.63 -28.01
C ALA A 38 19.47 -9.30 -28.89
N THR A 39 19.95 -10.26 -29.68
CA THR A 39 20.98 -9.99 -30.67
C THR A 39 20.41 -9.11 -31.79
N ASP A 40 21.29 -8.48 -32.58
CA ASP A 40 20.85 -7.72 -33.76
C ASP A 40 20.08 -8.60 -34.75
N ASP A 41 20.49 -9.86 -34.90
CA ASP A 41 19.77 -10.84 -35.71
C ASP A 41 18.38 -11.12 -35.14
N GLN A 42 18.25 -11.32 -33.82
CA GLN A 42 16.96 -11.54 -33.16
C GLN A 42 16.02 -10.33 -33.30
N ARG A 43 16.57 -9.10 -33.22
CA ARG A 43 15.80 -7.86 -33.49
C ARG A 43 15.37 -7.77 -34.95
N ALA A 44 16.27 -8.09 -35.89
CA ALA A 44 15.95 -8.08 -37.32
C ALA A 44 14.89 -9.13 -37.67
N THR A 45 14.94 -10.31 -37.05
CA THR A 45 13.90 -11.34 -37.17
C THR A 45 12.59 -10.90 -36.52
N GLY A 46 12.65 -10.25 -35.36
CA GLY A 46 11.47 -9.70 -34.69
C GLY A 46 10.76 -8.63 -35.51
N ALA A 47 11.47 -7.84 -36.32
CA ALA A 47 10.86 -6.89 -37.26
C ALA A 47 10.01 -7.55 -38.35
N MET A 48 10.13 -8.87 -38.57
CA MET A 48 9.28 -9.62 -39.49
C MET A 48 7.96 -10.06 -38.85
N VAL A 49 7.84 -10.00 -37.51
CA VAL A 49 6.64 -10.42 -36.79
C VAL A 49 5.59 -9.30 -36.85
N THR A 50 4.41 -9.63 -37.36
CA THR A 50 3.27 -8.71 -37.43
C THR A 50 2.09 -9.15 -36.55
N GLU A 51 2.10 -10.39 -36.06
CA GLU A 51 1.01 -10.93 -35.25
C GLU A 51 1.52 -11.91 -34.17
N VAL A 52 0.92 -11.84 -32.98
CA VAL A 52 1.07 -12.86 -31.93
C VAL A 52 -0.28 -13.51 -31.68
N ARG A 53 -0.33 -14.84 -31.79
CA ARG A 53 -1.55 -15.62 -31.49
C ARG A 53 -1.38 -16.36 -30.18
N PHE A 54 -2.21 -16.03 -29.21
CA PHE A 54 -2.25 -16.70 -27.90
C PHE A 54 -3.11 -17.96 -27.86
N GLY A 55 -3.93 -18.20 -28.90
CA GLY A 55 -4.88 -19.30 -28.94
C GLY A 55 -6.30 -18.80 -28.70
N PRO A 56 -6.73 -18.60 -27.44
CA PRO A 56 -8.06 -18.07 -27.14
C PRO A 56 -8.08 -16.53 -27.11
N GLU A 57 -9.28 -15.95 -27.20
CA GLU A 57 -9.52 -14.51 -27.03
C GLU A 57 -9.58 -14.08 -25.56
N GLU A 58 -9.84 -15.03 -24.64
CA GLU A 58 -9.79 -14.88 -23.18
C GLU A 58 -9.21 -16.17 -22.58
N LEU A 59 -8.36 -16.06 -21.56
CA LEU A 59 -7.85 -17.21 -20.82
C LEU A 59 -8.51 -17.29 -19.44
N VAL A 60 -9.06 -18.44 -19.07
CA VAL A 60 -9.61 -18.68 -17.72
C VAL A 60 -8.74 -19.73 -17.02
N ILE A 61 -8.25 -19.40 -15.82
CA ILE A 61 -7.37 -20.26 -15.02
C ILE A 61 -7.93 -20.39 -13.61
N SER A 62 -7.83 -21.54 -12.96
CA SER A 62 -8.17 -21.64 -11.54
C SER A 62 -7.02 -21.15 -10.66
N ARG A 63 -7.32 -20.61 -9.48
CA ARG A 63 -6.29 -20.23 -8.51
C ARG A 63 -5.40 -21.43 -8.15
N GLY A 64 -4.09 -21.23 -8.23
CA GLY A 64 -3.06 -22.25 -8.02
C GLY A 64 -2.87 -23.23 -9.19
N GLU A 65 -3.65 -23.12 -10.26
CA GLU A 65 -3.49 -23.92 -11.47
C GLU A 65 -2.44 -23.30 -12.39
N THR A 66 -1.55 -24.13 -12.92
CA THR A 66 -0.60 -23.76 -13.99
C THR A 66 -1.11 -24.31 -15.32
N VAL A 67 -1.28 -23.44 -16.30
CA VAL A 67 -1.73 -23.76 -17.66
C VAL A 67 -0.60 -23.50 -18.65
N THR A 68 -0.36 -24.47 -19.54
CA THR A 68 0.55 -24.29 -20.68
C THR A 68 -0.25 -23.81 -21.89
N LEU A 69 -0.04 -22.56 -22.28
CA LEU A 69 -0.68 -21.94 -23.43
C LEU A 69 0.18 -22.13 -24.68
N ARG A 70 -0.42 -22.55 -25.80
CA ARG A 70 0.27 -22.61 -27.10
C ARG A 70 0.20 -21.24 -27.77
N THR A 71 1.35 -20.66 -28.08
CA THR A 71 1.48 -19.29 -28.58
C THR A 71 2.44 -19.21 -29.77
N GLY A 72 2.12 -18.44 -30.82
CA GLY A 72 2.98 -18.33 -32.01
C GLY A 72 3.23 -16.88 -32.46
N LEU A 73 4.41 -16.65 -33.05
CA LEU A 73 4.81 -15.40 -33.70
C LEU A 73 4.71 -15.56 -35.22
N TYR A 74 4.00 -14.65 -35.90
CA TYR A 74 3.69 -14.78 -37.33
C TYR A 74 4.06 -13.53 -38.12
N ASP A 75 4.49 -13.73 -39.37
CA ASP A 75 4.73 -12.66 -40.35
C ASP A 75 3.43 -12.18 -41.03
N ALA A 76 3.54 -11.16 -41.88
CA ALA A 76 2.39 -10.58 -42.60
C ALA A 76 1.69 -11.57 -43.55
N ASN A 77 2.34 -12.69 -43.89
CA ASN A 77 1.80 -13.75 -44.73
C ASN A 77 1.21 -14.91 -43.89
N GLY A 78 1.28 -14.82 -42.57
CA GLY A 78 0.81 -15.83 -41.63
C GLY A 78 1.77 -17.01 -41.42
N ASN A 79 3.03 -16.90 -41.83
CA ASN A 79 4.05 -17.93 -41.57
C ASN A 79 4.68 -17.74 -40.19
N THR A 80 5.09 -18.84 -39.56
CA THR A 80 5.81 -18.78 -38.27
C THR A 80 7.19 -18.15 -38.43
N VAL A 81 7.52 -17.21 -37.56
CA VAL A 81 8.83 -16.56 -37.55
C VAL A 81 9.72 -17.21 -36.49
N GLU A 82 10.62 -18.09 -36.93
CA GLU A 82 11.59 -18.74 -36.05
C GLU A 82 12.77 -17.80 -35.73
N GLY A 83 13.22 -17.79 -34.47
CA GLY A 83 14.36 -16.97 -34.02
C GLY A 83 14.00 -15.58 -33.51
N ALA A 84 12.75 -15.14 -33.67
CA ALA A 84 12.25 -13.92 -33.01
C ALA A 84 12.14 -14.12 -31.50
N VAL A 85 12.47 -13.08 -30.74
CA VAL A 85 12.31 -13.06 -29.28
C VAL A 85 11.08 -12.22 -28.93
N ALA A 86 10.13 -12.86 -28.25
CA ALA A 86 8.98 -12.20 -27.65
C ALA A 86 8.96 -12.43 -26.14
N ILE A 87 8.70 -11.35 -25.42
CA ILE A 87 8.43 -11.37 -23.99
C ILE A 87 6.92 -11.31 -23.82
N VAL A 88 6.38 -12.33 -23.18
CA VAL A 88 5.02 -12.34 -22.69
C VAL A 88 5.02 -11.59 -21.36
N MET A 89 4.17 -10.59 -21.26
CA MET A 89 3.95 -9.82 -20.04
C MET A 89 2.57 -10.16 -19.50
N THR A 90 2.50 -10.45 -18.21
CA THR A 90 1.23 -10.59 -17.51
C THR A 90 1.03 -9.44 -16.55
N SER A 91 -0.23 -9.09 -16.32
CA SER A 91 -0.64 -8.14 -15.27
C SER A 91 -1.79 -8.71 -14.45
N GLY A 92 -1.99 -8.15 -13.27
CA GLY A 92 -3.03 -8.60 -12.34
C GLY A 92 -2.65 -9.94 -11.70
N ASN A 93 -3.63 -10.83 -11.57
CA ASN A 93 -3.52 -11.99 -10.70
C ASN A 93 -2.89 -13.24 -11.34
N VAL A 94 -2.00 -13.08 -12.32
CA VAL A 94 -1.40 -14.16 -13.11
C VAL A 94 0.12 -14.06 -13.02
N SER A 95 0.81 -15.20 -12.94
CA SER A 95 2.27 -15.28 -12.94
C SER A 95 2.78 -16.21 -14.05
N PRO A 96 4.07 -16.14 -14.42
CA PRO A 96 5.03 -15.10 -14.04
C PRO A 96 4.73 -13.77 -14.74
N ARG A 97 5.10 -12.64 -14.11
CA ARG A 97 4.95 -11.29 -14.68
C ARG A 97 5.61 -11.16 -16.06
N PHE A 98 6.70 -11.90 -16.27
CA PHE A 98 7.38 -12.00 -17.55
C PHE A 98 7.74 -13.45 -17.87
N ALA A 99 7.50 -13.86 -19.12
CA ALA A 99 7.94 -15.15 -19.65
C ALA A 99 8.43 -15.02 -21.09
N THR A 100 9.40 -15.84 -21.48
CA THR A 100 9.73 -16.02 -22.90
C THR A 100 8.85 -17.08 -23.53
N ILE A 101 8.48 -16.88 -24.79
CA ILE A 101 7.87 -17.95 -25.58
C ILE A 101 8.95 -19.00 -25.88
N ALA A 102 8.89 -20.16 -25.22
CA ALA A 102 9.78 -21.28 -25.46
C ALA A 102 9.06 -22.35 -26.29
N GLY A 103 9.57 -22.63 -27.50
CA GLY A 103 8.99 -23.67 -28.36
C GLY A 103 7.49 -23.46 -28.69
N GLN A 104 7.08 -22.20 -28.88
CA GLN A 104 5.68 -21.79 -29.09
C GLN A 104 4.75 -22.06 -27.90
N GLN A 105 5.27 -22.01 -26.68
CA GLN A 105 4.47 -22.17 -25.47
C GLN A 105 4.86 -21.16 -24.40
N VAL A 106 3.91 -20.85 -23.52
CA VAL A 106 4.12 -20.10 -22.29
C VAL A 106 3.35 -20.78 -21.15
N GLU A 107 3.98 -20.90 -19.98
CA GLU A 107 3.32 -21.40 -18.78
C GLU A 107 2.85 -20.22 -17.93
N LEU A 108 1.59 -20.28 -17.49
CA LEU A 108 0.92 -19.24 -16.73
C LEU A 108 0.25 -19.87 -15.52
N THR A 109 0.35 -19.25 -14.35
CA THR A 109 -0.28 -19.73 -13.11
C THR A 109 -1.22 -18.68 -12.55
N GLY A 110 -2.45 -19.08 -12.21
CA GLY A 110 -3.38 -18.20 -11.50
C GLY A 110 -2.97 -18.04 -10.04
N GLN A 111 -2.72 -16.81 -9.59
CA GLN A 111 -2.22 -16.54 -8.23
C GLN A 111 -3.33 -16.22 -7.24
N GLN A 112 -4.19 -15.28 -7.63
CA GLN A 112 -5.33 -14.85 -6.84
C GLN A 112 -6.56 -14.76 -7.74
N PRO A 113 -7.77 -14.87 -7.20
CA PRO A 113 -8.97 -14.72 -8.00
C PRO A 113 -9.11 -13.28 -8.48
N GLY A 114 -9.53 -13.09 -9.73
CA GLY A 114 -9.75 -11.77 -10.30
C GLY A 114 -9.25 -11.67 -11.73
N GLU A 115 -9.20 -10.44 -12.23
CA GLU A 115 -8.82 -10.17 -13.62
C GLU A 115 -7.31 -9.94 -13.77
N GLY A 116 -6.84 -10.14 -14.99
CA GLY A 116 -5.48 -9.94 -15.41
C GLY A 116 -5.41 -9.77 -16.92
N THR A 117 -4.22 -9.50 -17.43
CA THR A 117 -4.01 -9.46 -18.88
C THR A 117 -2.75 -10.21 -19.27
N LEU A 118 -2.74 -10.68 -20.52
CA LEU A 118 -1.61 -11.31 -21.16
C LEU A 118 -1.30 -10.53 -22.43
N SER A 119 -0.14 -9.90 -22.49
CA SER A 119 0.34 -9.20 -23.68
C SER A 119 1.67 -9.76 -24.15
N ALA A 120 2.00 -9.52 -25.41
CA ALA A 120 3.31 -9.88 -25.95
C ALA A 120 3.98 -8.66 -26.56
N ILE A 121 5.24 -8.49 -26.19
CA ILE A 121 6.15 -7.53 -26.78
C ILE A 121 7.20 -8.28 -27.58
N VAL A 122 7.39 -7.89 -28.83
CA VAL A 122 8.41 -8.44 -29.72
C VAL A 122 9.58 -7.46 -29.81
N MET A 123 10.81 -7.98 -29.73
CA MET A 123 12.02 -7.17 -29.86
C MET A 123 12.27 -6.78 -31.32
N VAL A 124 12.50 -5.50 -31.61
CA VAL A 124 12.69 -4.92 -32.95
C VAL A 124 13.87 -3.95 -32.98
N PRO A 125 14.35 -3.50 -34.16
CA PRO A 125 15.36 -2.45 -34.25
C PRO A 125 14.91 -1.13 -33.59
N LEU A 126 15.87 -0.37 -33.05
CA LEU A 126 15.62 0.85 -32.25
C LEU A 126 14.85 1.95 -32.98
N ASP A 127 14.90 1.97 -34.31
CA ASP A 127 14.23 2.93 -35.18
C ASP A 127 12.76 2.58 -35.46
N GLN A 128 12.27 1.42 -34.98
CA GLN A 128 10.91 0.95 -35.23
C GLN A 128 10.07 0.95 -33.94
N GLY A 129 9.10 1.89 -33.87
CA GLY A 129 7.91 1.81 -33.02
C GLY A 129 8.14 1.38 -31.57
N SER A 130 8.87 2.17 -30.78
CA SER A 130 9.16 1.85 -29.38
C SER A 130 7.93 1.96 -28.47
N VAL A 131 7.74 1.00 -27.57
CA VAL A 131 6.85 1.11 -26.41
C VAL A 131 7.55 1.92 -25.29
N ARG A 132 6.77 2.73 -24.54
CA ARG A 132 7.28 3.57 -23.44
C ARG A 132 8.10 2.72 -22.46
N GLY A 133 9.35 3.11 -22.21
CA GLY A 133 10.25 2.43 -21.26
C GLY A 133 11.04 1.23 -21.81
N THR A 134 10.83 0.81 -23.07
CA THR A 134 11.60 -0.29 -23.69
C THR A 134 12.02 0.06 -25.12
N ALA A 135 13.25 0.54 -25.30
CA ALA A 135 13.77 0.93 -26.62
C ALA A 135 13.96 -0.28 -27.54
N GLY A 136 13.44 -0.23 -28.77
CA GLY A 136 13.54 -1.32 -29.75
C GLY A 136 12.59 -2.49 -29.48
N ALA A 137 11.34 -2.21 -29.13
CA ALA A 137 10.33 -3.22 -28.87
C ALA A 137 8.93 -2.74 -29.28
N SER A 138 8.10 -3.63 -29.83
CA SER A 138 6.72 -3.36 -30.27
C SER A 138 5.71 -4.27 -29.59
N GLN A 139 4.57 -3.72 -29.15
CA GLN A 139 3.46 -4.49 -28.60
C GLN A 139 2.46 -4.83 -29.71
N LEU A 140 2.12 -6.11 -29.84
CA LEU A 140 1.32 -6.60 -30.97
C LEU A 140 -0.06 -7.15 -30.57
N ASN A 141 -0.24 -7.66 -29.35
CA ASN A 141 -1.52 -8.22 -28.92
C ASN A 141 -1.66 -8.25 -27.39
N GLN A 142 -2.91 -8.20 -26.90
CA GLN A 142 -3.28 -8.35 -25.49
C GLN A 142 -4.62 -9.12 -25.38
N ILE A 143 -4.69 -10.12 -24.50
CA ILE A 143 -5.93 -10.81 -24.14
C ILE A 143 -6.21 -10.68 -22.63
N PRO A 144 -7.48 -10.62 -22.19
CA PRO A 144 -7.83 -10.74 -20.78
C PRO A 144 -7.56 -12.15 -20.25
N VAL A 145 -7.22 -12.22 -18.96
CA VAL A 145 -7.08 -13.46 -18.21
C VAL A 145 -7.94 -13.38 -16.95
N ARG A 146 -8.86 -14.33 -16.76
CA ARG A 146 -9.69 -14.41 -15.56
C ARG A 146 -9.24 -15.56 -14.69
N VAL A 147 -8.88 -15.27 -13.44
CA VAL A 147 -8.51 -16.28 -12.45
C VAL A 147 -9.69 -16.57 -11.54
N LEU A 148 -10.15 -17.81 -11.51
CA LEU A 148 -11.24 -18.27 -10.65
C LEU A 148 -10.70 -18.64 -9.26
N ASP A 149 -11.49 -18.45 -8.19
CA ASP A 149 -11.12 -18.96 -6.86
C ASP A 149 -11.34 -20.49 -6.75
N TYR A 150 -10.91 -21.07 -5.64
CA TYR A 150 -11.20 -22.46 -5.32
C TYR A 150 -12.72 -22.70 -5.22
N PRO A 151 -13.22 -23.87 -5.64
CA PRO A 151 -14.65 -24.18 -5.56
C PRO A 151 -15.23 -23.96 -4.16
N ALA A 152 -16.41 -23.36 -4.11
CA ALA A 152 -17.19 -23.22 -2.87
C ALA A 152 -17.59 -24.61 -2.33
N ALA A 153 -17.47 -24.79 -1.01
CA ALA A 153 -17.74 -26.05 -0.33
C ALA A 153 -18.82 -25.92 0.75
N SER A 154 -18.85 -24.82 1.50
CA SER A 154 -19.86 -24.58 2.55
C SER A 154 -20.14 -23.10 2.75
N ILE A 155 -21.17 -22.78 3.53
CA ILE A 155 -21.47 -21.42 4.00
C ILE A 155 -21.43 -21.45 5.53
N ALA A 156 -20.58 -20.61 6.13
CA ALA A 156 -20.57 -20.35 7.56
C ALA A 156 -21.45 -19.13 7.86
N ILE A 157 -22.48 -19.32 8.70
CA ILE A 157 -23.39 -18.27 9.16
C ILE A 157 -23.07 -17.99 10.63
N PRO A 158 -22.40 -16.86 10.98
CA PRO A 158 -22.21 -16.48 12.37
C PRO A 158 -23.55 -16.05 13.00
N GLU A 159 -23.59 -16.07 14.33
CA GLU A 159 -24.71 -15.51 15.09
C GLU A 159 -24.86 -14.01 14.76
N PRO A 160 -26.10 -13.51 14.64
CA PRO A 160 -26.37 -12.08 14.54
C PRO A 160 -25.70 -11.27 15.64
N SER A 161 -25.27 -10.05 15.30
CA SER A 161 -24.67 -9.13 16.27
C SER A 161 -25.66 -8.63 17.33
N HIS A 162 -26.96 -8.77 17.07
CA HIS A 162 -28.02 -8.35 17.99
C HIS A 162 -29.17 -9.35 18.01
N THR A 163 -29.90 -9.38 19.13
CA THR A 163 -31.21 -10.04 19.18
C THR A 163 -32.15 -9.45 18.12
N VAL A 164 -32.85 -10.33 17.39
CA VAL A 164 -33.83 -9.91 16.36
C VAL A 164 -35.16 -9.62 17.03
N TYR A 165 -35.47 -8.33 17.18
CA TYR A 165 -36.75 -7.89 17.71
C TYR A 165 -37.76 -7.57 16.61
N THR A 166 -39.05 -7.55 16.95
CA THR A 166 -40.10 -7.08 16.03
C THR A 166 -39.87 -5.61 15.65
N GLY A 167 -39.79 -5.31 14.36
CA GLY A 167 -39.57 -3.97 13.83
C GLY A 167 -38.10 -3.55 13.77
N THR A 168 -37.14 -4.44 14.08
CA THR A 168 -35.71 -4.16 13.89
C THR A 168 -35.19 -4.81 12.63
N SER A 169 -34.21 -4.18 11.99
CA SER A 169 -33.48 -4.74 10.86
C SER A 169 -32.01 -4.97 11.21
N ILE A 170 -31.46 -6.10 10.76
CA ILE A 170 -30.04 -6.43 10.92
C ILE A 170 -29.48 -7.03 9.62
N GLN A 171 -28.20 -6.79 9.33
CA GLN A 171 -27.52 -7.44 8.22
C GLN A 171 -27.07 -8.83 8.66
N MET A 172 -27.55 -9.87 7.99
CA MET A 172 -27.03 -11.23 8.16
C MET A 172 -25.65 -11.31 7.52
N ALA A 173 -24.68 -11.80 8.29
CA ALA A 173 -23.37 -12.15 7.79
C ALA A 173 -23.38 -13.61 7.29
N GLY A 174 -22.55 -13.89 6.30
CA GLY A 174 -22.31 -15.24 5.81
C GLY A 174 -21.00 -15.29 5.05
N LYS A 175 -20.20 -16.31 5.32
CA LYS A 175 -18.90 -16.53 4.66
C LYS A 175 -18.98 -17.80 3.83
N VAL A 176 -18.71 -17.69 2.53
CA VAL A 176 -18.58 -18.87 1.68
C VAL A 176 -17.19 -19.44 1.90
N MET A 177 -17.08 -20.72 2.26
CA MET A 177 -15.80 -21.39 2.48
C MET A 177 -15.48 -22.26 1.27
N THR A 178 -14.23 -22.22 0.83
CA THR A 178 -13.71 -23.05 -0.27
C THR A 178 -13.46 -24.50 0.18
N VAL A 179 -13.23 -25.39 -0.77
CA VAL A 179 -12.77 -26.78 -0.52
C VAL A 179 -11.48 -26.87 0.29
N ASN A 180 -10.69 -25.80 0.33
CA ASN A 180 -9.43 -25.72 1.07
C ASN A 180 -9.59 -25.11 2.47
N GLY A 181 -10.82 -24.79 2.89
CA GLY A 181 -11.09 -24.21 4.21
C GLY A 181 -10.80 -22.71 4.36
N THR A 182 -10.53 -22.02 3.25
CA THR A 182 -10.38 -20.55 3.22
C THR A 182 -11.70 -19.88 2.86
N GLU A 183 -11.86 -18.60 3.17
CA GLU A 183 -12.98 -17.80 2.65
C GLU A 183 -12.85 -17.66 1.12
N HIS A 184 -13.97 -17.77 0.41
CA HIS A 184 -14.06 -17.66 -1.04
C HIS A 184 -14.21 -16.18 -1.41
N SER A 185 -13.36 -15.67 -2.30
CA SER A 185 -13.21 -14.22 -2.50
C SER A 185 -14.33 -13.56 -3.32
N THR A 186 -15.00 -14.31 -4.22
CA THR A 186 -16.00 -13.76 -5.14
C THR A 186 -17.40 -14.35 -5.02
N ALA A 187 -17.61 -15.36 -4.17
CA ALA A 187 -18.90 -16.03 -4.06
C ALA A 187 -19.89 -15.17 -3.28
N THR A 188 -21.09 -15.00 -3.81
CA THR A 188 -22.17 -14.26 -3.16
C THR A 188 -23.22 -15.20 -2.56
N ILE A 189 -23.97 -14.69 -1.58
CA ILE A 189 -25.01 -15.43 -0.87
C ILE A 189 -26.36 -14.76 -1.15
N ALA A 190 -27.31 -15.54 -1.65
CA ALA A 190 -28.72 -15.18 -1.71
C ALA A 190 -29.47 -15.75 -0.49
N TRP A 191 -30.25 -14.91 0.18
CA TRP A 191 -31.02 -15.29 1.36
C TRP A 191 -32.51 -15.44 1.06
N ARG A 192 -33.17 -16.36 1.76
CA ARG A 192 -34.63 -16.54 1.79
C ARG A 192 -35.12 -16.93 3.17
N SER A 193 -36.38 -16.67 3.47
CA SER A 193 -37.04 -17.07 4.73
C SER A 193 -38.15 -18.07 4.47
N SER A 194 -38.29 -19.05 5.38
CA SER A 194 -39.41 -20.00 5.37
C SER A 194 -40.74 -19.37 5.84
N ALA A 195 -40.69 -18.25 6.57
CA ALA A 195 -41.86 -17.58 7.14
C ALA A 195 -41.69 -16.06 7.14
N THR A 196 -41.94 -15.41 6.00
CA THR A 196 -41.77 -13.95 5.83
C THR A 196 -42.69 -13.10 6.71
N SER A 197 -43.79 -13.66 7.22
CA SER A 197 -44.66 -13.00 8.21
C SER A 197 -44.07 -12.96 9.63
N VAL A 198 -43.05 -13.78 9.91
CA VAL A 198 -42.31 -13.80 11.18
C VAL A 198 -41.00 -13.05 11.02
N ALA A 199 -40.21 -13.43 10.01
CA ALA A 199 -38.92 -12.82 9.71
C ALA A 199 -38.77 -12.68 8.19
N MET A 200 -38.68 -11.45 7.71
CA MET A 200 -38.48 -11.14 6.30
C MET A 200 -37.00 -10.93 6.05
N VAL A 201 -36.44 -11.51 4.99
CA VAL A 201 -35.03 -11.29 4.62
C VAL A 201 -34.95 -10.91 3.15
N SER A 202 -34.16 -9.87 2.84
CA SER A 202 -33.85 -9.51 1.45
C SER A 202 -32.88 -10.52 0.84
N GLY A 203 -32.78 -10.59 -0.49
CA GLY A 203 -31.81 -11.45 -1.16
C GLY A 203 -30.36 -11.17 -0.72
N GLY A 204 -30.04 -9.92 -0.38
CA GLY A 204 -28.73 -9.50 0.14
C GLY A 204 -28.54 -9.69 1.64
N GLY A 205 -29.50 -10.27 2.36
CA GLY A 205 -29.34 -10.64 3.78
C GLY A 205 -29.79 -9.60 4.79
N ILE A 206 -30.50 -8.53 4.39
CA ILE A 206 -31.12 -7.61 5.36
C ILE A 206 -32.34 -8.32 5.95
N LEU A 207 -32.26 -8.69 7.23
CA LEU A 207 -33.28 -9.41 7.99
C LEU A 207 -34.08 -8.43 8.84
N THR A 208 -35.40 -8.41 8.66
CA THR A 208 -36.34 -7.62 9.45
C THR A 208 -37.25 -8.55 10.25
N GLY A 209 -37.30 -8.37 11.58
CA GLY A 209 -38.27 -9.06 12.43
C GLY A 209 -39.68 -8.49 12.23
N VAL A 210 -40.65 -9.30 11.83
CA VAL A 210 -42.02 -8.86 11.53
C VAL A 210 -42.97 -9.15 12.69
N SER A 211 -42.94 -10.38 13.20
CA SER A 211 -43.75 -10.80 14.35
C SER A 211 -42.99 -11.81 15.21
N ALA A 212 -43.32 -11.89 16.50
CA ALA A 212 -42.65 -12.81 17.40
C ALA A 212 -42.90 -14.27 17.00
N GLY A 213 -41.84 -15.07 16.94
CA GLY A 213 -41.90 -16.44 16.46
C GLY A 213 -40.55 -16.97 15.99
N SER A 214 -40.56 -18.08 15.28
CA SER A 214 -39.36 -18.69 14.71
C SER A 214 -39.50 -18.86 13.21
N ALA A 215 -38.42 -18.64 12.46
CA ALA A 215 -38.32 -18.85 11.02
C ALA A 215 -36.97 -19.46 10.67
N THR A 216 -36.90 -20.21 9.57
CA THR A 216 -35.64 -20.72 9.03
C THR A 216 -35.22 -19.85 7.87
N LEU A 217 -34.04 -19.25 7.97
CA LEU A 217 -33.37 -18.56 6.87
C LEU A 217 -32.52 -19.58 6.11
N THR A 218 -32.55 -19.52 4.78
CA THR A 218 -31.64 -20.29 3.93
C THR A 218 -30.73 -19.34 3.18
N ALA A 219 -29.42 -19.50 3.37
CA ALA A 219 -28.36 -18.90 2.58
C ALA A 219 -28.00 -19.84 1.43
N GLN A 220 -27.85 -19.33 0.20
CA GLN A 220 -27.50 -20.14 -0.96
C GLN A 220 -26.58 -19.39 -1.93
N THR A 221 -25.53 -20.06 -2.41
CA THR A 221 -24.68 -19.56 -3.50
C THR A 221 -25.27 -19.91 -4.86
N GLU A 222 -24.83 -19.22 -5.92
CA GLU A 222 -25.22 -19.55 -7.30
C GLU A 222 -24.86 -20.99 -7.70
N GLY A 223 -23.73 -21.49 -7.20
CA GLY A 223 -23.27 -22.88 -7.38
C GLY A 223 -24.08 -23.94 -6.62
N GLY A 224 -25.13 -23.54 -5.90
CA GLY A 224 -26.06 -24.45 -5.23
C GLY A 224 -25.68 -24.87 -3.81
N ILE A 225 -24.51 -24.46 -3.29
CA ILE A 225 -24.15 -24.66 -1.88
C ILE A 225 -25.13 -23.88 -1.00
N SER A 226 -25.71 -24.52 0.02
CA SER A 226 -26.67 -23.89 0.93
C SER A 226 -26.37 -24.18 2.41
N ALA A 227 -26.80 -23.26 3.26
CA ALA A 227 -26.82 -23.42 4.72
C ALA A 227 -28.11 -22.82 5.29
N GLU A 228 -28.53 -23.29 6.45
CA GLU A 228 -29.74 -22.83 7.14
C GLU A 228 -29.40 -22.24 8.51
N TYR A 229 -30.17 -21.23 8.91
CA TYR A 229 -30.09 -20.60 10.21
C TYR A 229 -31.50 -20.39 10.77
N THR A 230 -31.76 -20.83 12.00
CA THR A 230 -33.06 -20.63 12.66
C THR A 230 -33.04 -19.31 13.42
N VAL A 231 -33.80 -18.32 12.94
CA VAL A 231 -33.99 -17.05 13.63
C VAL A 231 -35.17 -17.13 14.59
N ASN A 232 -34.97 -16.63 15.80
CA ASN A 232 -36.04 -16.40 16.77
C ASN A 232 -36.29 -14.90 16.90
N VAL A 233 -37.47 -14.46 16.46
CA VAL A 233 -37.91 -13.07 16.58
C VAL A 233 -38.64 -12.88 17.90
N VAL A 234 -38.20 -11.90 18.68
CA VAL A 234 -38.76 -11.57 20.00
C VAL A 234 -39.51 -10.25 19.92
N THR A 235 -40.54 -10.04 20.74
CA THR A 235 -41.21 -8.74 20.84
C THR A 235 -40.21 -7.67 21.27
N ASN A 236 -40.18 -6.53 20.56
CA ASN A 236 -39.31 -5.42 20.89
C ASN A 236 -39.69 -4.81 22.26
N PRO A 237 -38.80 -4.82 23.26
CA PRO A 237 -39.09 -4.26 24.58
C PRO A 237 -38.94 -2.74 24.64
N VAL A 238 -38.32 -2.11 23.63
CA VAL A 238 -37.98 -0.68 23.64
C VAL A 238 -39.25 0.16 23.51
N THR A 239 -39.41 1.11 24.44
CA THR A 239 -40.51 2.10 24.42
C THR A 239 -40.03 3.52 24.21
N SER A 240 -38.74 3.80 24.44
CA SER A 240 -38.16 5.14 24.25
C SER A 240 -36.68 5.06 23.88
N ILE A 241 -36.21 6.02 23.09
CA ILE A 241 -34.79 6.27 22.83
C ILE A 241 -34.47 7.68 23.34
N SER A 242 -33.31 7.85 23.97
CA SER A 242 -32.71 9.17 24.20
C SER A 242 -31.43 9.30 23.38
N MET A 243 -31.18 10.51 22.87
CA MET A 243 -29.94 10.84 22.16
C MET A 243 -29.39 12.15 22.71
N SER A 244 -28.09 12.18 23.01
CA SER A 244 -27.38 13.34 23.54
C SER A 244 -26.09 13.57 22.73
N PRO A 245 -25.76 14.84 22.39
CA PRO A 245 -26.54 16.05 22.63
C PRO A 245 -27.80 16.13 21.75
N ALA A 246 -28.83 16.85 22.20
CA ALA A 246 -30.08 17.07 21.43
C ALA A 246 -29.91 18.09 20.29
N SER A 247 -28.90 18.95 20.40
CA SER A 247 -28.44 19.83 19.33
C SER A 247 -26.96 20.15 19.53
N VAL A 248 -26.22 20.31 18.44
CA VAL A 248 -24.79 20.65 18.49
C VAL A 248 -24.40 21.51 17.28
N GLN A 249 -23.50 22.47 17.51
CA GLN A 249 -22.84 23.22 16.46
C GLN A 249 -21.43 22.63 16.27
N THR A 250 -21.04 22.40 15.03
CA THR A 250 -19.75 21.81 14.65
C THR A 250 -19.23 22.42 13.35
N ARG A 251 -18.01 22.10 12.95
CA ARG A 251 -17.46 22.52 11.65
C ARG A 251 -17.53 21.37 10.66
N ARG A 252 -17.55 21.70 9.36
CA ARG A 252 -17.41 20.71 8.28
C ARG A 252 -16.20 19.80 8.54
N GLY A 253 -16.40 18.49 8.39
CA GLY A 253 -15.42 17.44 8.64
C GLY A 253 -15.29 16.99 10.09
N ASP A 254 -15.64 17.81 11.09
CA ASP A 254 -15.52 17.41 12.50
C ASP A 254 -16.52 16.30 12.84
N VAL A 255 -16.07 15.31 13.61
CA VAL A 255 -16.89 14.16 14.01
C VAL A 255 -17.68 14.51 15.27
N VAL A 256 -18.99 14.30 15.23
CA VAL A 256 -19.89 14.39 16.38
C VAL A 256 -20.19 12.99 16.88
N GLU A 257 -19.96 12.74 18.16
CA GLU A 257 -20.34 11.48 18.82
C GLU A 257 -21.67 11.65 19.56
N PHE A 258 -22.60 10.71 19.35
CA PHE A 258 -23.87 10.69 20.06
C PHE A 258 -23.92 9.56 21.09
N GLU A 259 -24.31 9.89 22.32
CA GLU A 259 -24.76 8.90 23.28
C GLU A 259 -26.22 8.54 22.97
N ILE A 260 -26.47 7.31 22.51
CA ILE A 260 -27.80 6.81 22.14
C ILE A 260 -28.20 5.68 23.09
N VAL A 261 -29.30 5.85 23.82
CA VAL A 261 -29.75 4.89 24.83
C VAL A 261 -31.20 4.49 24.58
N ALA A 262 -31.42 3.19 24.33
CA ALA A 262 -32.75 2.58 24.22
C ALA A 262 -33.22 2.09 25.60
N ARG A 263 -34.49 2.31 25.94
CA ARG A 263 -35.08 1.90 27.22
C ARG A 263 -36.43 1.23 27.08
N ASP A 264 -36.68 0.26 27.98
CA ASP A 264 -37.97 -0.42 28.11
C ASP A 264 -39.00 0.41 28.91
N ALA A 265 -40.22 -0.13 29.05
CA ALA A 265 -41.31 0.51 29.78
C ALA A 265 -41.02 0.72 31.28
N ASN A 266 -40.06 -0.02 31.85
CA ASN A 266 -39.62 0.10 33.24
C ASN A 266 -38.38 1.01 33.38
N ASN A 267 -37.98 1.70 32.30
CA ASN A 267 -36.82 2.58 32.21
C ASN A 267 -35.45 1.86 32.30
N ASN A 268 -35.42 0.53 32.12
CA ASN A 268 -34.17 -0.24 32.04
C ASN A 268 -33.53 -0.05 30.66
N VAL A 269 -32.20 -0.03 30.60
CA VAL A 269 -31.45 0.05 29.34
C VAL A 269 -31.54 -1.27 28.59
N VAL A 270 -31.84 -1.20 27.29
CA VAL A 270 -31.81 -2.34 26.37
C VAL A 270 -30.55 -2.20 25.53
N THR A 271 -29.53 -3.03 25.79
CA THR A 271 -28.21 -2.92 25.15
C THR A 271 -28.07 -3.79 23.90
N ASP A 272 -28.83 -4.89 23.81
CA ASP A 272 -28.75 -5.86 22.72
C ASP A 272 -29.85 -5.60 21.67
N VAL A 273 -29.94 -4.37 21.17
CA VAL A 273 -30.94 -3.95 20.18
C VAL A 273 -30.29 -3.21 19.01
N ALA A 274 -30.64 -3.61 17.79
CA ALA A 274 -30.22 -2.89 16.60
C ALA A 274 -30.94 -1.53 16.49
N LEU A 275 -30.17 -0.50 16.16
CA LEU A 275 -30.64 0.85 15.91
C LEU A 275 -30.53 1.16 14.41
N ASP A 276 -31.61 1.66 13.84
CA ASP A 276 -31.61 2.26 12.52
C ASP A 276 -31.21 3.73 12.66
N LEU A 277 -30.03 4.08 12.14
CA LEU A 277 -29.51 5.44 12.13
C LEU A 277 -29.72 6.06 10.75
N ALA A 278 -30.21 7.30 10.72
CA ALA A 278 -30.45 8.04 9.49
C ALA A 278 -30.08 9.51 9.65
N VAL A 279 -29.69 10.12 8.53
CA VAL A 279 -29.49 11.57 8.42
C VAL A 279 -30.50 12.12 7.43
N SER A 280 -31.15 13.22 7.79
CA SER A 280 -31.92 14.05 6.88
C SER A 280 -31.28 15.42 6.84
N GLY A 281 -30.85 15.84 5.64
CA GLY A 281 -30.43 17.21 5.40
C GLY A 281 -31.62 18.16 5.52
N LEU A 282 -31.52 19.15 6.41
CA LEU A 282 -32.48 20.25 6.50
C LEU A 282 -32.04 21.40 5.56
N GLU A 283 -30.73 21.66 5.52
CA GLU A 283 -30.10 22.69 4.69
C GLU A 283 -28.74 22.22 4.11
N GLY A 284 -28.65 20.96 3.67
CA GLY A 284 -27.42 20.38 3.07
C GLY A 284 -27.64 18.94 2.61
N THR A 285 -26.69 18.34 1.89
CA THR A 285 -26.83 16.95 1.36
C THR A 285 -25.70 15.99 1.75
N GLY A 286 -24.53 16.50 2.14
CA GLY A 286 -23.35 15.68 2.48
C GLY A 286 -23.22 15.24 3.95
N GLY A 287 -24.29 14.83 4.63
CA GLY A 287 -24.23 14.39 6.04
C GLY A 287 -24.32 12.87 6.20
N PHE A 288 -23.44 12.27 7.02
CA PHE A 288 -23.34 10.83 7.19
C PHE A 288 -23.36 10.45 8.68
N VAL A 289 -24.13 9.43 9.04
CA VAL A 289 -24.13 8.81 10.37
C VAL A 289 -23.69 7.35 10.23
N TYR A 290 -22.96 6.86 11.22
CA TYR A 290 -22.42 5.51 11.23
C TYR A 290 -22.93 4.71 12.42
N ASN A 291 -22.84 3.39 12.32
CA ASN A 291 -23.39 2.44 13.29
C ASN A 291 -22.84 2.58 14.73
N ASP A 292 -21.67 3.20 14.88
CA ASP A 292 -21.08 3.52 16.19
C ASP A 292 -21.64 4.81 16.81
N GLY A 293 -22.65 5.43 16.19
CA GLY A 293 -23.29 6.65 16.68
C GLY A 293 -22.51 7.92 16.33
N THR A 294 -21.52 7.85 15.45
CA THR A 294 -20.77 9.02 14.98
C THR A 294 -21.42 9.66 13.76
N PHE A 295 -21.31 10.98 13.65
CA PHE A 295 -21.76 11.78 12.52
C PHE A 295 -20.63 12.65 11.97
N VAL A 296 -20.57 12.78 10.64
CA VAL A 296 -19.67 13.71 9.94
C VAL A 296 -20.38 14.34 8.75
N ALA A 297 -20.01 15.58 8.43
CA ALA A 297 -20.56 16.29 7.27
C ALA A 297 -19.46 16.76 6.31
N GLU A 298 -19.67 16.50 5.02
CA GLU A 298 -18.88 16.98 3.88
C GLU A 298 -19.35 18.34 3.36
N GLU A 299 -20.52 18.81 3.80
CA GLU A 299 -21.08 20.11 3.43
C GLU A 299 -21.52 20.88 4.67
N THR A 300 -21.56 22.20 4.58
CA THR A 300 -22.17 23.04 5.62
C THR A 300 -23.69 22.96 5.57
N GLY A 301 -24.34 23.35 6.65
CA GLY A 301 -25.80 23.37 6.77
C GLY A 301 -26.32 22.66 8.01
N ALA A 302 -27.64 22.57 8.10
CA ALA A 302 -28.32 21.90 9.20
C ALA A 302 -28.71 20.46 8.82
N TYR A 303 -28.44 19.52 9.71
CA TYR A 303 -28.75 18.10 9.57
C TYR A 303 -29.58 17.62 10.76
N ARG A 304 -30.54 16.75 10.50
CA ARG A 304 -31.25 16.00 11.52
C ARG A 304 -30.75 14.56 11.53
N VAL A 305 -30.06 14.18 12.60
CA VAL A 305 -29.67 12.80 12.87
C VAL A 305 -30.81 12.13 13.63
N ILE A 306 -31.19 10.92 13.22
CA ILE A 306 -32.32 10.17 13.77
C ILE A 306 -31.82 8.78 14.14
N ALA A 307 -32.13 8.35 15.36
CA ALA A 307 -31.98 6.97 15.79
C ALA A 307 -33.38 6.37 16.03
N SER A 308 -33.62 5.18 15.50
CA SER A 308 -34.92 4.50 15.66
C SER A 308 -34.77 3.00 15.87
N THR A 309 -35.75 2.41 16.56
CA THR A 309 -35.90 0.95 16.69
C THR A 309 -37.37 0.63 16.90
N GLY A 310 -37.97 -0.14 15.98
CA GLY A 310 -39.41 -0.35 15.97
C GLY A 310 -40.19 0.97 15.88
N SER A 311 -41.00 1.28 16.89
CA SER A 311 -41.79 2.52 16.96
C SER A 311 -41.13 3.65 17.78
N ALA A 312 -40.03 3.38 18.48
CA ALA A 312 -39.32 4.37 19.27
C ALA A 312 -38.29 5.10 18.39
N SER A 313 -38.16 6.41 18.58
CA SER A 313 -37.15 7.22 17.89
C SER A 313 -36.68 8.40 18.75
N ALA A 314 -35.47 8.86 18.49
CA ALA A 314 -34.90 10.11 18.97
C ALA A 314 -34.25 10.85 17.81
N ALA A 315 -34.15 12.18 17.90
CA ALA A 315 -33.50 13.00 16.89
C ALA A 315 -32.63 14.09 17.53
N SER A 316 -31.55 14.45 16.84
CA SER A 316 -30.62 15.52 17.19
C SER A 316 -30.42 16.42 15.99
N ILE A 317 -30.21 17.71 16.23
CA ILE A 317 -29.92 18.71 15.20
C ILE A 317 -28.43 19.03 15.22
N VAL A 318 -27.77 18.87 14.09
CA VAL A 318 -26.37 19.27 13.91
C VAL A 318 -26.33 20.44 12.95
N GLU A 319 -25.85 21.58 13.43
CA GLU A 319 -25.55 22.75 12.60
C GLU A 319 -24.06 22.71 12.26
N VAL A 320 -23.75 22.70 10.95
CA VAL A 320 -22.39 22.53 10.43
C VAL A 320 -21.95 23.84 9.79
N ASP A 321 -20.98 24.49 10.42
CA ASP A 321 -20.35 25.71 9.95
C ASP A 321 -19.15 25.43 9.04
N GLU A 322 -18.72 26.46 8.30
CA GLU A 322 -17.50 26.38 7.50
C GLU A 322 -16.27 26.17 8.40
N ARG A 323 -15.35 25.34 7.91
CA ARG A 323 -13.99 25.27 8.43
C ARG A 323 -13.20 26.47 7.90
N ALA A 324 -12.19 26.91 8.64
CA ALA A 324 -11.26 27.94 8.16
C ALA A 324 -10.69 27.54 6.79
N GLY A 325 -10.68 28.49 5.86
CA GLY A 325 -10.16 28.26 4.51
C GLY A 325 -8.64 28.03 4.49
N PRO A 326 -8.10 27.65 3.31
CA PRO A 326 -6.67 27.41 3.16
C PRO A 326 -5.81 28.61 3.56
N VAL A 327 -4.67 28.33 4.19
CA VAL A 327 -3.61 29.29 4.46
C VAL A 327 -2.73 29.47 3.22
N GLU A 328 -2.21 30.68 3.06
CA GLU A 328 -1.19 30.95 2.04
C GLU A 328 0.08 30.17 2.36
N VAL A 329 0.62 29.50 1.34
CA VAL A 329 1.92 28.83 1.39
C VAL A 329 2.93 29.77 0.73
N GLU A 330 3.74 30.41 1.56
CA GLU A 330 4.82 31.31 1.20
C GLU A 330 6.00 30.52 0.61
N PHE A 331 6.45 30.90 -0.58
CA PHE A 331 7.69 30.42 -1.17
C PHE A 331 8.88 31.13 -0.53
N LEU A 332 9.88 30.37 -0.09
CA LEU A 332 11.10 30.92 0.52
C LEU A 332 12.30 30.82 -0.43
N ASP A 333 12.63 29.63 -0.92
CA ASP A 333 13.76 29.42 -1.84
C ASP A 333 13.67 28.10 -2.62
N HIS A 334 14.48 27.98 -3.69
CA HIS A 334 14.56 26.81 -4.57
C HIS A 334 16.01 26.43 -4.90
N GLY A 335 16.45 25.30 -4.36
CA GLY A 335 17.70 24.63 -4.67
C GLY A 335 17.62 23.86 -5.98
N VAL A 336 17.76 24.57 -7.10
CA VAL A 336 17.64 24.04 -8.46
C VAL A 336 18.59 22.86 -8.71
N ARG A 337 18.05 21.75 -9.22
CA ARG A 337 18.78 20.65 -9.91
C ARG A 337 18.13 20.42 -11.28
N ALA A 338 18.84 20.76 -12.35
CA ALA A 338 18.34 20.66 -13.73
C ALA A 338 18.98 19.51 -14.53
N GLU A 339 20.03 18.91 -13.97
CA GLU A 339 20.86 17.90 -14.60
C GLU A 339 20.48 16.46 -14.22
N VAL A 340 19.83 16.28 -13.07
CA VAL A 340 19.53 14.98 -12.47
C VAL A 340 18.22 15.04 -11.70
N ALA A 341 17.49 13.92 -11.69
CA ALA A 341 16.32 13.76 -10.85
C ALA A 341 16.73 13.56 -9.40
N THR A 342 16.14 14.31 -8.47
CA THR A 342 16.33 14.08 -7.03
C THR A 342 15.35 13.04 -6.51
N SER A 343 15.66 12.44 -5.36
CA SER A 343 14.81 11.45 -4.67
C SER A 343 14.50 11.94 -3.25
N ASP A 344 14.41 11.05 -2.27
CA ASP A 344 14.03 11.39 -0.91
C ASP A 344 15.00 12.38 -0.24
N LEU A 345 14.53 13.00 0.85
CA LEU A 345 15.29 13.99 1.61
C LEU A 345 15.38 13.66 3.09
N TRP A 346 16.35 14.30 3.75
CA TRP A 346 16.38 14.43 5.20
C TRP A 346 16.93 15.79 5.63
N VAL A 347 16.22 16.50 6.49
CA VAL A 347 16.58 17.81 7.05
C VAL A 347 16.85 17.69 8.54
N PHE A 348 17.93 18.29 9.02
CA PHE A 348 18.40 18.14 10.40
C PHE A 348 19.31 19.30 10.83
N GLU A 349 19.45 19.48 12.15
CA GLU A 349 20.47 20.35 12.75
C GLU A 349 21.74 19.50 12.96
N GLY A 350 22.88 19.97 12.45
CA GLY A 350 24.17 19.32 12.60
C GLY A 350 24.78 19.55 13.99
N ALA A 351 25.81 18.76 14.33
CA ALA A 351 26.52 18.87 15.61
C ALA A 351 27.24 20.23 15.80
N ASP A 352 27.41 21.00 14.74
CA ASP A 352 27.94 22.37 14.75
C ASP A 352 26.88 23.46 14.95
N GLY A 353 25.59 23.09 15.01
CA GLY A 353 24.46 23.98 15.21
C GLY A 353 23.93 24.66 13.94
N GLU A 354 24.48 24.30 12.78
CA GLU A 354 23.96 24.71 11.47
C GLU A 354 22.94 23.69 10.95
N ASP A 355 22.06 24.11 10.05
CA ASP A 355 21.02 23.25 9.49
C ASP A 355 21.39 22.77 8.09
N TYR A 356 21.12 21.47 7.86
CA TYR A 356 21.44 20.79 6.61
C TYR A 356 20.22 20.07 6.06
N ALA A 357 20.16 19.98 4.74
CA ALA A 357 19.28 19.04 4.05
C ALA A 357 20.12 18.14 3.16
N TYR A 358 19.87 16.84 3.18
CA TYR A 358 20.44 15.89 2.24
C TYR A 358 19.34 15.42 1.30
N THR A 359 19.67 15.27 0.02
CA THR A 359 18.75 14.73 -0.99
C THR A 359 19.45 13.68 -1.84
N GLY A 360 18.82 12.53 -2.05
CA GLY A 360 19.32 11.52 -2.97
C GLY A 360 19.12 11.89 -4.45
N THR A 361 19.50 10.98 -5.34
CA THR A 361 19.26 11.12 -6.78
C THR A 361 18.65 9.86 -7.39
N HIS A 362 17.77 10.07 -8.36
CA HIS A 362 17.07 9.01 -9.10
C HIS A 362 17.67 8.83 -10.50
N SER A 363 17.29 7.73 -11.17
CA SER A 363 17.96 7.22 -12.37
C SER A 363 18.02 8.16 -13.59
N ARG A 364 17.17 9.19 -13.65
CA ARG A 364 17.13 10.14 -14.76
C ARG A 364 18.20 11.22 -14.57
N GLY A 365 19.18 11.27 -15.48
CA GLY A 365 20.26 12.27 -15.47
C GLY A 365 21.52 11.87 -14.68
N GLY A 366 21.51 10.70 -14.04
CA GLY A 366 22.65 10.13 -13.30
C GLY A 366 22.40 10.05 -11.80
N GLY A 367 21.80 8.95 -11.32
CA GLY A 367 21.39 8.77 -9.92
C GLY A 367 22.47 8.23 -8.97
N GLU A 368 23.73 8.54 -9.25
CA GLU A 368 24.88 7.99 -8.52
C GLU A 368 25.30 8.80 -7.27
N ARG A 369 24.48 9.72 -6.76
CA ARG A 369 24.93 10.64 -5.70
C ARG A 369 23.86 11.11 -4.70
N MET A 370 24.33 11.57 -3.56
CA MET A 370 23.57 12.38 -2.60
C MET A 370 24.10 13.82 -2.68
N PHE A 371 23.21 14.82 -2.58
CA PHE A 371 23.56 16.23 -2.44
C PHE A 371 23.49 16.69 -0.99
N VAL A 372 24.37 17.62 -0.64
CA VAL A 372 24.46 18.24 0.68
C VAL A 372 24.13 19.72 0.56
N TRP A 373 23.07 20.15 1.23
CA TRP A 373 22.56 21.52 1.21
C TRP A 373 22.75 22.17 2.58
N HIS A 374 23.18 23.43 2.59
CA HIS A 374 23.10 24.31 3.77
C HIS A 374 21.75 25.01 3.77
N VAL A 375 21.01 24.94 4.88
CA VAL A 375 19.62 25.42 4.98
C VAL A 375 19.32 26.20 6.26
N THR A 376 20.33 26.66 7.01
CA THR A 376 20.15 27.50 8.22
C THR A 376 19.33 28.75 7.92
N ASP A 377 19.59 29.40 6.79
CA ASP A 377 18.72 30.45 6.26
C ASP A 377 17.79 29.83 5.19
N PRO A 378 16.50 29.58 5.50
CA PRO A 378 15.57 28.93 4.58
C PRO A 378 15.22 29.81 3.37
N THR A 379 15.64 31.09 3.35
CA THR A 379 15.44 32.02 2.22
C THR A 379 16.68 32.14 1.33
N ASN A 380 17.76 31.43 1.68
CA ASN A 380 19.01 31.45 0.94
C ASN A 380 19.76 30.12 1.14
N ILE A 381 19.18 29.05 0.60
CA ILE A 381 19.77 27.71 0.65
C ILE A 381 20.88 27.58 -0.38
N SER A 382 21.88 26.75 -0.09
CA SER A 382 23.01 26.58 -1.01
C SER A 382 23.52 25.14 -1.04
N LEU A 383 23.97 24.70 -2.21
CA LEU A 383 24.62 23.40 -2.36
C LEU A 383 26.08 23.51 -1.89
N LEU A 384 26.46 22.67 -0.94
CA LEU A 384 27.81 22.62 -0.39
C LEU A 384 28.65 21.52 -1.03
N ASP A 385 28.09 20.32 -1.14
CA ASP A 385 28.83 19.12 -1.53
C ASP A 385 27.94 18.04 -2.16
N SER A 386 28.56 16.96 -2.61
CA SER A 386 27.89 15.73 -3.03
C SER A 386 28.71 14.48 -2.71
N VAL A 387 28.05 13.44 -2.23
CA VAL A 387 28.66 12.11 -2.03
C VAL A 387 28.30 11.24 -3.23
N VAL A 388 29.31 10.79 -3.98
CA VAL A 388 29.14 9.94 -5.16
C VAL A 388 29.41 8.47 -4.79
N VAL A 389 28.53 7.57 -5.22
CA VAL A 389 28.60 6.13 -4.97
C VAL A 389 28.40 5.33 -6.27
N ASP A 390 28.82 4.07 -6.31
CA ASP A 390 28.47 3.15 -7.41
C ASP A 390 26.99 2.75 -7.29
N ALA A 391 26.08 3.56 -7.86
CA ALA A 391 24.65 3.29 -7.91
C ALA A 391 24.02 3.94 -9.16
N ARG A 392 22.82 3.48 -9.53
CA ARG A 392 21.93 4.18 -10.49
C ARG A 392 20.85 5.00 -9.80
N VAL A 393 20.55 4.67 -8.55
CA VAL A 393 19.60 5.37 -7.70
C VAL A 393 20.18 5.37 -6.29
N VAL A 394 20.22 6.56 -5.69
CA VAL A 394 20.31 6.77 -4.24
C VAL A 394 18.91 7.13 -3.79
N ASN A 395 18.12 6.14 -3.39
CA ASN A 395 16.67 6.33 -3.30
C ASN A 395 16.27 7.07 -2.02
N ASP A 396 16.93 6.70 -0.92
CA ASP A 396 16.60 7.17 0.41
C ASP A 396 17.85 7.62 1.17
N VAL A 397 17.64 8.62 2.03
CA VAL A 397 18.62 9.21 2.93
C VAL A 397 17.98 9.37 4.30
N LYS A 398 18.64 8.87 5.34
CA LYS A 398 18.17 9.03 6.74
C LYS A 398 19.34 9.40 7.64
N VAL A 399 19.13 10.37 8.52
CA VAL A 399 20.10 10.78 9.54
C VAL A 399 19.63 10.30 10.90
N ASN A 400 20.55 9.81 11.72
CA ASN A 400 20.21 9.34 13.05
C ASN A 400 19.89 10.50 14.00
N GLU A 401 19.30 10.19 15.17
CA GLU A 401 18.70 11.19 16.07
C GLU A 401 19.70 12.28 16.55
N ASP A 402 20.95 11.92 16.81
CA ASP A 402 21.98 12.85 17.28
C ASP A 402 22.84 13.47 16.16
N ALA A 403 22.46 13.22 14.90
CA ALA A 403 23.16 13.70 13.71
C ALA A 403 24.66 13.36 13.66
N SER A 404 25.06 12.21 14.22
CA SER A 404 26.44 11.73 14.16
C SER A 404 26.74 10.85 12.93
N TRP A 405 25.72 10.21 12.35
CA TRP A 405 25.85 9.42 11.13
C TRP A 405 24.59 9.44 10.27
N ALA A 406 24.75 9.15 8.98
CA ALA A 406 23.63 8.99 8.05
C ALA A 406 23.73 7.69 7.27
N ILE A 407 22.62 7.25 6.70
CA ILE A 407 22.55 6.17 5.73
C ILE A 407 22.05 6.72 4.40
N ILE A 408 22.68 6.26 3.33
CA ILE A 408 22.10 6.33 1.98
C ILE A 408 21.91 4.93 1.42
N THR A 409 20.79 4.73 0.72
CA THR A 409 20.49 3.45 0.06
C THR A 409 21.06 3.42 -1.36
N ARG A 410 21.37 2.22 -1.87
CA ARG A 410 21.88 2.04 -3.23
C ARG A 410 21.08 1.03 -4.01
N GLU A 411 20.74 1.39 -5.24
CA GLU A 411 20.18 0.48 -6.24
C GLU A 411 20.87 0.60 -7.59
N GLY A 412 21.00 -0.53 -8.30
CA GLY A 412 21.56 -0.58 -9.65
C GLY A 412 23.07 -0.39 -9.76
N ALA A 413 23.85 -0.67 -8.70
CA ALA A 413 25.31 -0.63 -8.71
C ALA A 413 25.92 -1.44 -9.88
N SER A 414 26.94 -0.91 -10.55
CA SER A 414 27.59 -1.57 -11.69
C SER A 414 28.25 -2.91 -11.31
N THR A 415 28.71 -3.01 -10.06
CA THR A 415 29.31 -4.20 -9.47
C THR A 415 28.29 -5.23 -8.96
N ARG A 416 26.99 -4.91 -9.00
CA ARG A 416 25.89 -5.63 -8.31
C ARG A 416 26.08 -5.75 -6.80
N ARG A 417 26.95 -4.92 -6.22
CA ARG A 417 27.08 -4.74 -4.77
C ARG A 417 26.25 -3.53 -4.36
N ASN A 418 24.93 -3.73 -4.38
CA ASN A 418 24.01 -2.80 -3.75
C ASN A 418 24.11 -2.92 -2.21
N GLY A 419 23.29 -2.17 -1.50
CA GLY A 419 23.22 -2.21 -0.04
C GLY A 419 23.08 -0.81 0.53
N ILE A 420 23.55 -0.64 1.77
CA ILE A 420 23.60 0.67 2.43
C ILE A 420 25.04 1.21 2.43
N VAL A 421 25.15 2.52 2.50
CA VAL A 421 26.39 3.26 2.77
C VAL A 421 26.16 4.09 4.01
N VAL A 422 27.08 3.99 4.97
CA VAL A 422 27.04 4.75 6.21
C VAL A 422 28.01 5.93 6.09
N LEU A 423 27.51 7.12 6.40
CA LEU A 423 28.25 8.37 6.34
C LEU A 423 28.60 8.86 7.76
N ASP A 424 29.84 9.33 7.94
CA ASP A 424 30.29 10.10 9.10
C ASP A 424 29.86 11.55 8.97
N LEU A 425 29.18 12.06 10.01
CA LEU A 425 28.70 13.44 10.09
C LEU A 425 29.47 14.28 11.11
N ALA A 426 30.71 13.90 11.43
CA ALA A 426 31.61 14.79 12.19
C ALA A 426 31.77 16.18 11.53
N ASP A 427 31.63 16.26 10.20
CA ASP A 427 31.45 17.47 9.40
C ASP A 427 30.23 17.31 8.49
N PRO A 428 29.02 17.75 8.91
CA PRO A 428 27.80 17.57 8.13
C PRO A 428 27.78 18.33 6.80
N ALA A 429 28.64 19.33 6.62
CA ALA A 429 28.82 20.02 5.34
C ALA A 429 29.56 19.16 4.32
N HIS A 430 30.41 18.23 4.80
CA HIS A 430 31.30 17.38 4.00
C HIS A 430 31.32 15.93 4.52
N PRO A 431 30.18 15.22 4.48
CA PRO A 431 30.07 13.88 5.03
C PRO A 431 30.98 12.90 4.26
N THR A 432 31.58 11.95 5.00
CA THR A 432 32.48 10.96 4.40
C THR A 432 31.96 9.54 4.58
N ILE A 433 32.24 8.65 3.63
CA ILE A 433 31.83 7.24 3.73
C ILE A 433 32.69 6.56 4.81
N MET A 434 32.06 6.13 5.91
CA MET A 434 32.76 5.38 6.97
C MET A 434 32.63 3.86 6.81
N ALA A 435 31.49 3.38 6.27
CA ALA A 435 31.23 1.96 6.12
C ALA A 435 30.27 1.67 4.95
N GLU A 436 30.32 0.41 4.48
CA GLU A 436 29.35 -0.12 3.53
C GLU A 436 28.91 -1.51 3.98
N LEU A 437 27.61 -1.80 3.90
CA LEU A 437 27.08 -3.14 4.08
C LEU A 437 26.38 -3.59 2.80
N THR A 438 27.02 -4.52 2.08
CA THR A 438 26.55 -5.03 0.78
C THR A 438 26.15 -6.50 0.80
N ASP A 439 26.69 -7.26 1.75
CA ASP A 439 26.41 -8.69 1.85
C ASP A 439 24.93 -8.91 2.16
N GLN A 440 24.31 -9.91 1.53
CA GLN A 440 22.87 -10.22 1.64
C GLN A 440 21.90 -9.10 1.18
N LEU A 441 22.41 -7.92 0.80
CA LEU A 441 21.65 -6.76 0.32
C LEU A 441 21.89 -6.48 -1.18
N THR A 442 22.44 -7.46 -1.90
CA THR A 442 22.96 -7.31 -3.27
C THR A 442 21.92 -6.91 -4.31
N ALA A 443 20.63 -7.05 -4.03
CA ALA A 443 19.58 -6.75 -4.99
C ALA A 443 19.10 -5.30 -4.99
N GLY A 444 19.50 -4.49 -4.01
CA GLY A 444 19.01 -3.12 -3.83
C GLY A 444 18.33 -2.95 -2.48
N ILE A 445 18.61 -1.82 -1.84
CA ILE A 445 17.82 -1.35 -0.69
C ILE A 445 17.04 -0.16 -1.16
N HIS A 446 15.71 -0.22 -1.03
CA HIS A 446 14.83 0.82 -1.53
C HIS A 446 14.63 1.93 -0.49
N ASN A 447 14.28 1.54 0.73
CA ASN A 447 13.97 2.45 1.82
C ASN A 447 14.58 1.92 3.13
N VAL A 448 14.88 2.81 4.07
CA VAL A 448 15.35 2.45 5.41
C VAL A 448 14.64 3.27 6.49
N TRP A 449 14.50 2.69 7.67
CA TRP A 449 14.06 3.39 8.87
C TRP A 449 15.00 3.13 10.04
N ILE A 450 15.35 4.17 10.78
CA ILE A 450 16.24 4.13 11.95
C ILE A 450 15.38 4.14 13.22
N MET A 451 15.56 3.16 14.10
CA MET A 451 14.94 3.11 15.42
C MET A 451 16.01 2.81 16.48
N GLY A 452 16.56 3.87 17.08
CA GLY A 452 17.74 3.76 17.95
C GLY A 452 18.94 3.20 17.19
N ASP A 453 19.58 2.17 17.74
CA ASP A 453 20.73 1.49 17.14
C ASP A 453 20.35 0.39 16.14
N VAL A 454 19.11 0.38 15.63
CA VAL A 454 18.63 -0.62 14.68
C VAL A 454 18.14 0.06 13.41
N VAL A 455 18.51 -0.50 12.26
CA VAL A 455 18.02 -0.09 10.95
C VAL A 455 17.18 -1.20 10.35
N TYR A 456 15.96 -0.84 9.95
CA TYR A 456 15.07 -1.66 9.15
C TYR A 456 15.24 -1.28 7.68
N ALA A 457 15.72 -2.21 6.85
CA ALA A 457 16.06 -1.97 5.46
C ALA A 457 15.18 -2.80 4.52
N VAL A 458 14.53 -2.13 3.57
CA VAL A 458 13.65 -2.76 2.58
C VAL A 458 14.46 -3.29 1.41
N ASN A 459 14.56 -4.61 1.31
CA ASN A 459 15.34 -5.29 0.27
C ASN A 459 14.49 -5.58 -0.96
N ASN A 460 14.65 -4.75 -1.99
CA ASN A 460 13.83 -4.76 -3.20
C ASN A 460 13.88 -6.08 -3.97
N GLY A 461 14.98 -6.85 -3.88
CA GLY A 461 15.06 -8.13 -4.59
C GLY A 461 14.60 -9.35 -3.81
N THR A 462 14.38 -9.23 -2.50
CA THR A 462 13.86 -10.35 -1.69
C THR A 462 12.52 -10.06 -1.04
N SER A 463 12.05 -8.81 -1.11
CA SER A 463 10.80 -8.33 -0.50
C SER A 463 10.75 -8.52 1.02
N ALA A 464 11.93 -8.64 1.62
CA ALA A 464 12.11 -8.80 3.05
C ALA A 464 12.57 -7.50 3.68
N MET A 465 12.22 -7.33 4.94
CA MET A 465 12.84 -6.37 5.82
C MET A 465 14.11 -6.99 6.40
N ASN A 466 15.27 -6.50 6.00
CA ASN A 466 16.54 -6.82 6.63
C ASN A 466 16.74 -5.93 7.85
N ILE A 467 17.24 -6.49 8.94
CA ILE A 467 17.46 -5.77 10.20
C ILE A 467 18.96 -5.69 10.44
N ILE A 468 19.45 -4.48 10.66
CA ILE A 468 20.87 -4.15 10.74
C ILE A 468 21.14 -3.56 12.13
N ASP A 469 22.12 -4.12 12.82
CA ASP A 469 22.66 -3.59 14.08
C ASP A 469 23.63 -2.45 13.75
N MET A 470 23.34 -1.28 14.31
CA MET A 470 24.07 -0.02 14.17
C MET A 470 24.70 0.43 15.49
N SER A 471 24.84 -0.45 16.48
CA SER A 471 25.54 -0.14 17.74
C SER A 471 27.00 0.27 17.55
N ASP A 472 27.61 -0.13 16.43
CA ASP A 472 28.86 0.43 15.89
C ASP A 472 28.65 0.79 14.40
N PRO A 473 28.30 2.05 14.07
CA PRO A 473 28.04 2.47 12.69
C PRO A 473 29.23 2.33 11.74
N ALA A 474 30.46 2.26 12.26
CA ALA A 474 31.64 1.99 11.46
C ALA A 474 31.79 0.51 11.08
N ASN A 475 31.06 -0.39 11.77
CA ASN A 475 31.05 -1.82 11.53
C ASN A 475 29.62 -2.40 11.60
N PRO A 476 28.70 -1.98 10.72
CA PRO A 476 27.30 -2.43 10.74
C PRO A 476 27.20 -3.93 10.47
N THR A 477 26.28 -4.62 11.15
CA THR A 477 26.10 -6.08 11.00
C THR A 477 24.64 -6.51 10.85
N HIS A 478 24.40 -7.67 10.26
CA HIS A 478 23.04 -8.22 10.19
C HIS A 478 22.58 -8.72 11.55
N ALA A 479 21.44 -8.22 12.01
CA ALA A 479 20.82 -8.59 13.28
C ALA A 479 19.62 -9.53 13.11
N GLY A 480 18.90 -9.41 11.99
CA GLY A 480 17.69 -10.19 11.76
C GLY A 480 17.08 -9.98 10.38
N ARG A 481 15.94 -10.64 10.14
CA ARG A 481 15.19 -10.56 8.89
C ARG A 481 13.73 -10.94 9.12
N TYR A 482 12.84 -10.21 8.48
CA TYR A 482 11.41 -10.52 8.44
C TYR A 482 10.90 -10.53 7.00
N GLU A 483 10.04 -11.48 6.67
CA GLU A 483 9.33 -11.54 5.39
C GLU A 483 7.95 -12.16 5.57
N ILE A 484 6.96 -11.66 4.85
CA ILE A 484 5.69 -12.36 4.75
C ILE A 484 5.87 -13.58 3.84
N LYS A 485 5.47 -14.76 4.32
CA LYS A 485 5.45 -16.03 3.56
C LYS A 485 6.77 -16.32 2.80
N PRO A 486 7.80 -16.81 3.51
CA PRO A 486 9.12 -17.08 2.95
C PRO A 486 9.12 -17.78 1.59
N GLY A 487 9.76 -17.14 0.60
CA GLY A 487 9.95 -17.68 -0.75
C GLY A 487 8.81 -17.37 -1.75
N ASP A 488 7.76 -16.66 -1.36
CA ASP A 488 6.75 -16.16 -2.29
C ASP A 488 7.29 -14.97 -3.10
N GLN A 489 7.41 -15.17 -4.42
CA GLN A 489 7.99 -14.20 -5.36
C GLN A 489 7.00 -13.10 -5.77
N ASN A 490 5.73 -13.20 -5.38
CA ASN A 490 4.69 -12.26 -5.78
C ASN A 490 4.44 -11.17 -4.73
N LYS A 491 5.33 -11.03 -3.74
CA LYS A 491 5.26 -10.00 -2.71
C LYS A 491 6.33 -8.98 -2.94
N SER A 492 6.05 -7.73 -2.61
CA SER A 492 7.01 -6.64 -2.71
C SER A 492 6.83 -5.72 -1.52
N LEU A 493 7.83 -5.69 -0.64
CA LEU A 493 7.90 -4.69 0.43
C LEU A 493 8.48 -3.42 -0.19
N HIS A 494 7.81 -2.30 0.03
CA HIS A 494 8.23 -1.01 -0.52
C HIS A 494 8.83 -0.08 0.53
N ASP A 495 8.16 -0.02 1.68
CA ASP A 495 8.46 0.97 2.71
C ASP A 495 8.28 0.40 4.12
N VAL A 496 8.95 1.01 5.08
CA VAL A 496 8.94 0.67 6.49
C VAL A 496 8.92 1.94 7.33
N TRP A 497 7.97 2.00 8.26
CA TRP A 497 7.96 2.96 9.37
C TRP A 497 7.97 2.19 10.68
N ALA A 498 8.81 2.55 11.65
CA ALA A 498 8.78 1.92 12.97
C ALA A 498 8.71 2.94 14.11
N GLU A 499 7.75 2.75 15.01
CA GLU A 499 7.48 3.64 16.12
C GLU A 499 6.77 2.87 17.24
N ASP A 500 7.01 3.25 18.50
CA ASP A 500 6.40 2.64 19.68
C ASP A 500 6.54 1.10 19.76
N GLY A 501 7.62 0.56 19.19
CA GLY A 501 7.90 -0.88 19.17
C GLY A 501 7.10 -1.68 18.13
N TYR A 502 6.38 -1.03 17.23
CA TYR A 502 5.80 -1.66 16.03
C TYR A 502 6.51 -1.19 14.76
N ALA A 503 6.56 -2.06 13.75
CA ALA A 503 6.89 -1.67 12.39
C ALA A 503 5.67 -1.86 11.47
N TYR A 504 5.44 -0.86 10.64
CA TYR A 504 4.36 -0.71 9.69
C TYR A 504 4.95 -0.85 8.30
N LEU A 505 4.63 -1.96 7.64
CA LEU A 505 5.26 -2.39 6.40
C LEU A 505 4.29 -2.20 5.23
N SER A 506 4.69 -1.40 4.25
CA SER A 506 3.92 -1.15 3.02
C SER A 506 4.25 -2.21 1.98
N TYR A 507 3.41 -3.23 1.88
CA TYR A 507 3.57 -4.30 0.91
C TYR A 507 2.64 -4.09 -0.29
N TRP A 508 2.93 -3.16 -1.21
CA TRP A 508 2.21 -2.97 -2.50
C TRP A 508 0.79 -3.58 -2.55
N ASP A 509 0.64 -4.76 -3.17
CA ASP A 509 -0.66 -5.43 -3.37
C ASP A 509 -1.18 -6.22 -2.15
N ASP A 510 -0.38 -6.39 -1.10
CA ASP A 510 -0.79 -7.00 0.17
C ASP A 510 -1.22 -6.00 1.24
N GLY A 511 -1.11 -4.71 0.98
CA GLY A 511 -1.56 -3.69 1.90
C GLY A 511 -0.56 -3.40 3.01
N LEU A 512 -1.09 -2.99 4.16
CA LEU A 512 -0.33 -2.77 5.37
C LEU A 512 -0.14 -4.08 6.14
N VAL A 513 1.10 -4.35 6.55
CA VAL A 513 1.46 -5.42 7.48
C VAL A 513 2.06 -4.80 8.73
N ILE A 514 1.51 -5.15 9.89
CA ILE A 514 1.98 -4.65 11.19
C ILE A 514 2.73 -5.77 11.89
N VAL A 515 3.93 -5.47 12.37
CA VAL A 515 4.77 -6.41 13.15
C VAL A 515 5.19 -5.79 14.47
N ASP A 516 5.22 -6.59 15.53
CA ASP A 516 5.80 -6.24 16.82
C ASP A 516 7.32 -6.37 16.69
N VAL A 517 8.03 -5.26 16.92
CA VAL A 517 9.50 -5.15 16.97
C VAL A 517 9.98 -4.74 18.36
N GLY A 518 9.19 -4.99 19.40
CA GLY A 518 9.52 -4.62 20.77
C GLY A 518 8.43 -3.83 21.52
N ALA A 519 7.20 -3.81 21.02
CA ALA A 519 6.04 -3.23 21.71
C ALA A 519 5.64 -4.03 22.96
N GLY A 520 6.04 -5.32 23.03
CA GLY A 520 5.81 -6.18 24.18
C GLY A 520 4.40 -6.78 24.25
N THR A 521 3.64 -6.72 23.16
CA THR A 521 2.26 -7.22 23.08
C THR A 521 2.18 -8.61 22.42
N HIS A 522 3.06 -8.90 21.47
CA HIS A 522 3.08 -10.13 20.68
C HIS A 522 4.38 -10.93 20.82
N GLY A 523 5.32 -10.42 21.62
CA GLY A 523 6.60 -11.09 21.90
C GLY A 523 7.66 -10.85 20.84
N GLY A 524 7.45 -9.85 19.97
CA GLY A 524 8.47 -9.39 19.05
C GLY A 524 9.63 -8.68 19.75
N THR A 525 10.79 -8.69 19.10
CA THR A 525 11.95 -7.90 19.53
C THR A 525 12.48 -7.11 18.32
N PRO A 526 13.35 -6.09 18.53
CA PRO A 526 13.85 -5.29 17.43
C PRO A 526 14.51 -6.10 16.31
N THR A 527 15.10 -7.26 16.66
CA THR A 527 15.82 -8.15 15.74
C THR A 527 15.05 -9.43 15.40
N GLU A 528 13.97 -9.74 16.11
CA GLU A 528 13.09 -10.89 15.84
C GLU A 528 11.62 -10.42 15.79
N PRO A 529 11.19 -9.79 14.67
CA PRO A 529 9.83 -9.28 14.55
C PRO A 529 8.78 -10.39 14.53
N VAL A 530 7.61 -10.10 15.10
CA VAL A 530 6.46 -11.02 15.13
C VAL A 530 5.27 -10.37 14.44
N PHE A 531 4.61 -11.11 13.55
CA PHE A 531 3.39 -10.65 12.88
C PHE A 531 2.27 -10.33 13.89
N VAL A 532 1.60 -9.20 13.71
CA VAL A 532 0.43 -8.79 14.50
C VAL A 532 -0.83 -8.88 13.66
N SER A 533 -0.94 -8.03 12.65
CA SER A 533 -2.14 -7.89 11.84
C SER A 533 -1.82 -7.36 10.45
N THR A 534 -2.84 -7.33 9.59
CA THR A 534 -2.75 -6.79 8.25
C THR A 534 -4.09 -6.21 7.83
N ILE A 535 -4.06 -5.18 7.00
CA ILE A 535 -5.22 -4.70 6.27
C ILE A 535 -4.86 -4.57 4.80
N LYS A 536 -5.71 -5.17 3.96
CA LYS A 536 -5.58 -5.17 2.51
C LYS A 536 -6.85 -4.59 1.90
N TYR A 537 -6.68 -3.82 0.84
CA TYR A 537 -7.76 -3.24 0.04
C TYR A 537 -7.61 -3.63 -1.44
N PRO A 538 -8.71 -3.67 -2.22
CA PRO A 538 -8.72 -4.22 -3.58
C PRO A 538 -7.79 -3.52 -4.57
N GLU A 539 -7.57 -2.22 -4.39
CA GLU A 539 -6.75 -1.39 -5.28
C GLU A 539 -5.26 -1.76 -5.21
N GLY A 540 -4.80 -2.27 -4.07
CA GLY A 540 -3.39 -2.54 -3.80
C GLY A 540 -2.54 -1.27 -3.86
N ASN A 541 -1.28 -1.41 -4.26
CA ASN A 541 -0.35 -0.30 -4.45
C ASN A 541 0.01 0.54 -3.22
N THR A 542 -0.03 -0.06 -2.02
CA THR A 542 0.43 0.58 -0.78
C THR A 542 1.92 0.92 -0.86
N HIS A 543 2.21 2.21 -0.95
CA HIS A 543 3.54 2.76 -1.19
C HIS A 543 4.24 3.19 0.10
N VAL A 544 3.54 3.96 0.95
CA VAL A 544 4.08 4.57 2.17
C VAL A 544 3.17 4.28 3.36
N ALA A 545 3.76 4.19 4.55
CA ALA A 545 3.02 4.15 5.81
C ALA A 545 3.59 5.17 6.80
N TRP A 546 2.73 5.91 7.47
CA TRP A 546 3.15 6.82 8.55
C TRP A 546 2.21 6.70 9.74
N ARG A 547 2.76 6.42 10.92
CA ARG A 547 1.99 6.26 12.15
C ARG A 547 1.95 7.57 12.94
N THR A 548 0.78 7.92 13.49
CA THR A 548 0.63 8.98 14.50
C THR A 548 -0.72 8.90 15.23
N ARG A 549 -0.74 9.21 16.53
CA ARG A 549 -1.91 9.06 17.44
C ARG A 549 -2.49 7.65 17.53
N ASP A 550 -3.63 7.37 16.90
CA ASP A 550 -4.26 6.06 16.74
C ASP A 550 -4.42 5.68 15.26
N TYR A 551 -3.73 6.39 14.37
CA TYR A 551 -3.92 6.29 12.92
C TYR A 551 -2.63 5.95 12.18
N VAL A 552 -2.74 5.04 11.21
CA VAL A 552 -1.75 4.86 10.14
C VAL A 552 -2.29 5.51 8.87
N PHE A 553 -1.51 6.43 8.31
CA PHE A 553 -1.76 7.02 7.00
C PHE A 553 -1.03 6.18 5.96
N LEU A 554 -1.77 5.65 4.99
CA LEU A 554 -1.21 4.84 3.90
C LEU A 554 -1.39 5.58 2.59
N GLY A 555 -0.32 5.77 1.81
CA GLY A 555 -0.41 6.36 0.48
C GLY A 555 -0.34 5.30 -0.60
N ASP A 556 -1.17 5.45 -1.64
CA ASP A 556 -1.10 4.63 -2.85
C ASP A 556 -0.26 5.30 -3.94
N GLU A 557 0.55 4.51 -4.66
CA GLU A 557 1.26 4.95 -5.86
C GLU A 557 0.80 4.15 -7.09
N ILE A 558 -0.10 4.74 -7.89
CA ILE A 558 -0.71 4.07 -9.05
C ILE A 558 -0.32 4.79 -10.34
N GLY A 559 0.50 4.17 -11.18
CA GLY A 559 0.88 4.73 -12.48
C GLY A 559 -0.20 4.54 -13.56
N THR A 560 -0.70 5.64 -14.14
CA THR A 560 -1.60 5.63 -15.31
C THR A 560 -0.92 6.22 -16.55
N SER A 561 -1.59 6.13 -17.70
CA SER A 561 -1.04 6.67 -18.96
C SER A 561 -0.86 8.19 -18.93
N ASP A 562 -1.66 8.88 -18.11
CA ASP A 562 -1.79 10.33 -17.98
C ASP A 562 -1.24 10.90 -16.66
N GLY A 563 -0.58 10.11 -15.82
CA GLY A 563 0.13 10.58 -14.62
C GLY A 563 0.12 9.57 -13.47
N MET A 564 0.52 10.00 -12.27
CA MET A 564 0.34 9.19 -11.06
C MET A 564 -1.05 9.40 -10.48
N ARG A 565 -1.61 8.37 -9.85
CA ARG A 565 -2.91 8.33 -9.17
C ARG A 565 -2.73 7.64 -7.82
N GLY A 566 -3.76 7.68 -6.99
CA GLY A 566 -3.75 7.10 -5.66
C GLY A 566 -4.27 8.10 -4.63
N PHE A 567 -4.61 7.59 -3.45
CA PHE A 567 -5.13 8.40 -2.36
C PHE A 567 -4.48 8.00 -1.03
N ILE A 568 -4.72 8.80 0.00
CA ILE A 568 -4.29 8.46 1.36
C ILE A 568 -5.43 7.73 2.06
N HIS A 569 -5.19 6.51 2.52
CA HIS A 569 -6.07 5.80 3.45
C HIS A 569 -5.72 6.19 4.88
N ILE A 570 -6.74 6.35 5.72
CA ILE A 570 -6.56 6.58 7.16
C ILE A 570 -7.10 5.35 7.89
N ILE A 571 -6.18 4.59 8.46
CA ILE A 571 -6.44 3.34 9.17
C ILE A 571 -6.39 3.60 10.66
N ASP A 572 -7.50 3.37 11.35
CA ASP A 572 -7.55 3.31 12.81
C ASP A 572 -6.94 1.99 13.30
N VAL A 573 -5.94 2.12 14.16
CA VAL A 573 -5.19 1.02 14.78
C VAL A 573 -5.25 1.06 16.31
N SER A 574 -6.26 1.72 16.88
CA SER A 574 -6.54 1.69 18.33
C SER A 574 -6.76 0.26 18.85
N ASP A 575 -7.32 -0.61 18.02
CA ASP A 575 -7.23 -2.07 18.13
C ASP A 575 -6.20 -2.57 17.09
N ILE A 576 -4.97 -2.79 17.54
CA ILE A 576 -3.84 -3.18 16.68
C ILE A 576 -4.05 -4.54 16.01
N ASP A 577 -4.87 -5.41 16.60
CA ASP A 577 -5.17 -6.75 16.08
C ASP A 577 -6.21 -6.68 14.95
N ASN A 578 -7.03 -5.63 14.94
CA ASN A 578 -8.14 -5.45 14.01
C ASN A 578 -8.14 -4.04 13.38
N PRO A 579 -7.09 -3.69 12.60
CA PRO A 579 -7.00 -2.39 11.94
C PRO A 579 -8.19 -2.18 10.99
N ARG A 580 -8.70 -0.95 10.93
CA ARG A 580 -9.85 -0.60 10.10
C ARG A 580 -9.68 0.73 9.41
N GLN A 581 -10.03 0.81 8.12
CA GLN A 581 -10.10 2.10 7.44
C GLN A 581 -11.28 2.91 7.96
N VAL A 582 -11.03 4.14 8.40
CA VAL A 582 -12.06 5.07 8.89
C VAL A 582 -12.25 6.28 8.00
N ALA A 583 -11.22 6.64 7.24
CA ALA A 583 -11.21 7.83 6.41
C ALA A 583 -10.33 7.65 5.16
N LYS A 584 -10.42 8.61 4.24
CA LYS A 584 -9.52 8.77 3.11
C LYS A 584 -9.29 10.24 2.77
N TYR A 585 -8.19 10.55 2.09
CA TYR A 585 -7.97 11.81 1.40
C TYR A 585 -7.68 11.50 -0.07
N ASP A 586 -8.63 11.84 -0.95
CA ASP A 586 -8.64 11.42 -2.35
C ASP A 586 -8.68 12.64 -3.27
N LEU A 587 -7.53 12.96 -3.87
CA LEU A 587 -7.37 13.99 -4.89
C LEU A 587 -7.38 13.32 -6.28
N PRO A 588 -8.50 13.34 -7.02
CA PRO A 588 -8.69 12.45 -8.18
C PRO A 588 -7.72 12.66 -9.35
N GLU A 589 -7.16 13.85 -9.49
CA GLU A 589 -6.29 14.25 -10.59
C GLU A 589 -4.81 13.92 -10.40
N ALA A 590 -4.41 13.47 -9.21
CA ALA A 590 -3.01 13.23 -8.87
C ALA A 590 -2.80 11.97 -8.01
N GLY A 591 -1.54 11.62 -7.73
CA GLY A 591 -1.17 10.46 -6.90
C GLY A 591 -0.29 10.86 -5.75
N ALA A 592 -0.42 10.16 -4.61
CA ALA A 592 0.41 10.39 -3.44
C ALA A 592 1.76 9.69 -3.59
N HIS A 593 2.77 10.17 -2.87
CA HIS A 593 4.08 9.54 -2.75
C HIS A 593 4.48 9.47 -1.27
N ASN A 594 5.50 10.22 -0.83
CA ASN A 594 5.87 10.29 0.58
C ASN A 594 4.99 11.27 1.35
N ILE A 595 4.82 10.97 2.63
CA ILE A 595 4.04 11.77 3.57
C ILE A 595 4.86 12.08 4.80
N TRP A 596 4.48 13.15 5.48
CA TRP A 596 4.96 13.47 6.81
C TRP A 596 3.81 13.99 7.65
N VAL A 597 3.68 13.52 8.89
CA VAL A 597 2.72 14.11 9.83
C VAL A 597 3.47 14.76 10.98
N GLU A 598 3.26 16.06 11.17
CA GLU A 598 3.72 16.80 12.35
C GLU A 598 2.49 17.31 13.10
N GLU A 599 2.37 16.94 14.37
CA GLU A 599 1.22 17.28 15.22
C GLU A 599 -0.11 16.81 14.59
N ASP A 600 -0.89 17.74 14.05
CA ASP A 600 -2.19 17.51 13.42
C ASP A 600 -2.20 17.97 11.94
N VAL A 601 -1.04 18.07 11.31
CA VAL A 601 -0.91 18.46 9.91
C VAL A 601 -0.21 17.36 9.13
N LEU A 602 -0.91 16.85 8.11
CA LEU A 602 -0.40 15.91 7.13
C LEU A 602 0.13 16.67 5.92
N TYR A 603 1.42 16.52 5.65
CA TYR A 603 2.11 17.00 4.46
C TYR A 603 2.25 15.84 3.48
N ILE A 604 1.84 16.06 2.23
CA ILE A 604 1.83 15.01 1.22
C ILE A 604 2.56 15.53 -0.02
N ALA A 605 3.61 14.82 -0.44
CA ALA A 605 4.11 14.94 -1.79
C ALA A 605 3.16 14.18 -2.72
N TYR A 606 2.57 14.90 -3.68
CA TYR A 606 1.47 14.39 -4.50
C TYR A 606 1.82 14.39 -5.99
N TYR A 607 3.08 14.08 -6.33
CA TYR A 607 3.63 14.10 -7.70
C TYR A 607 3.24 15.36 -8.46
N GLN A 608 2.44 15.23 -9.53
CA GLN A 608 1.99 16.35 -10.36
C GLN A 608 1.00 17.30 -9.67
N GLY A 609 0.41 16.85 -8.55
CA GLY A 609 -0.36 17.67 -7.63
C GLY A 609 0.51 18.63 -6.81
N GLY A 610 1.82 18.42 -6.75
CA GLY A 610 2.72 19.17 -5.89
C GLY A 610 2.57 18.79 -4.42
N LEU A 611 2.90 19.72 -3.52
CA LEU A 611 2.70 19.58 -2.09
C LEU A 611 1.24 19.85 -1.71
N ARG A 612 0.65 18.95 -0.92
CA ARG A 612 -0.65 19.15 -0.23
C ARG A 612 -0.45 19.22 1.28
N ILE A 613 -1.24 20.06 1.93
CA ILE A 613 -1.21 20.27 3.38
C ILE A 613 -2.64 20.06 3.91
N VAL A 614 -2.83 19.06 4.76
CA VAL A 614 -4.14 18.59 5.20
C VAL A 614 -4.24 18.63 6.73
N ASP A 615 -5.30 19.24 7.26
CA ASP A 615 -5.62 19.21 8.68
C ASP A 615 -6.20 17.85 9.08
N VAL A 616 -5.44 17.12 9.87
CA VAL A 616 -5.78 15.79 10.38
C VAL A 616 -6.11 15.81 11.87
N SER A 617 -6.46 16.98 12.43
CA SER A 617 -6.86 17.14 13.83
C SER A 617 -8.18 16.43 14.17
N GLY A 618 -8.28 16.04 15.44
CA GLY A 618 -9.44 15.38 16.03
C GLY A 618 -9.68 13.98 15.49
N THR A 619 -10.89 13.48 15.72
CA THR A 619 -11.34 12.20 15.17
C THR A 619 -11.52 12.29 13.66
N LEU A 620 -10.97 11.33 12.93
CA LEU A 620 -10.99 11.28 11.47
C LEU A 620 -12.01 10.26 10.97
N ARG A 621 -12.84 10.69 10.02
CA ARG A 621 -13.84 9.81 9.40
C ARG A 621 -14.28 10.33 8.04
N GLY A 622 -14.55 9.46 7.07
CA GLY A 622 -15.06 9.85 5.75
C GLY A 622 -14.00 10.42 4.80
N ASP A 623 -14.41 11.24 3.84
CA ASP A 623 -13.54 11.82 2.80
C ASP A 623 -13.02 13.22 3.21
N LEU A 624 -11.76 13.29 3.63
CA LEU A 624 -11.12 14.50 4.12
C LEU A 624 -11.01 15.60 3.04
N TYR A 625 -10.89 15.21 1.77
CA TYR A 625 -10.83 16.18 0.67
C TYR A 625 -12.19 16.88 0.51
N ARG A 626 -13.29 16.11 0.50
CA ARG A 626 -14.65 16.67 0.41
C ARG A 626 -15.07 17.46 1.64
N GLN A 627 -14.56 17.08 2.80
CA GLN A 627 -14.71 17.83 4.04
C GLN A 627 -13.95 19.17 4.05
N GLY A 628 -13.16 19.45 3.01
CA GLY A 628 -12.31 20.63 2.91
C GLY A 628 -11.32 20.70 4.06
N ARG A 629 -10.68 19.57 4.37
CA ARG A 629 -9.56 19.50 5.30
C ARG A 629 -8.23 19.88 4.67
N GLU A 630 -8.15 20.01 3.35
CA GLU A 630 -6.98 20.63 2.70
C GLU A 630 -6.89 22.10 3.14
N ILE A 631 -5.81 22.43 3.84
CA ILE A 631 -5.53 23.75 4.39
C ILE A 631 -4.45 24.50 3.59
N GLY A 632 -3.83 23.89 2.59
CA GLY A 632 -2.86 24.56 1.75
C GLY A 632 -2.29 23.65 0.69
N PHE A 633 -1.76 24.26 -0.37
CA PHE A 633 -1.02 23.54 -1.39
C PHE A 633 0.06 24.42 -2.01
N PHE A 634 1.09 23.78 -2.56
CA PHE A 634 2.14 24.44 -3.32
C PHE A 634 2.57 23.57 -4.49
N ARG A 635 2.67 24.15 -5.69
CA ARG A 635 3.13 23.41 -6.88
C ARG A 635 4.60 23.71 -7.11
N THR A 636 5.43 22.66 -7.06
CA THR A 636 6.89 22.70 -7.29
C THR A 636 7.22 22.83 -8.78
N GLU A 637 6.65 23.85 -9.43
CA GLU A 637 6.79 24.08 -10.87
C GLU A 637 8.00 24.96 -11.16
N ALA A 638 9.11 24.33 -11.51
CA ALA A 638 10.32 25.03 -11.93
C ALA A 638 10.14 25.73 -13.29
N ALA A 639 10.79 26.90 -13.45
CA ALA A 639 10.80 27.61 -14.72
C ALA A 639 11.66 26.88 -15.78
N GLU A 640 11.64 27.39 -17.01
CA GLU A 640 12.47 26.85 -18.08
C GLU A 640 13.96 26.97 -17.73
N GLY A 641 14.65 25.82 -17.72
CA GLY A 641 16.08 25.72 -17.36
C GLY A 641 16.35 25.49 -15.88
N GLU A 642 15.33 25.50 -15.02
CA GLU A 642 15.42 25.27 -13.57
C GLU A 642 15.02 23.85 -13.15
N GLY A 643 14.96 22.93 -14.12
CA GLY A 643 14.61 21.54 -13.89
C GLY A 643 14.72 20.69 -15.16
N LEU A 644 14.63 19.37 -14.97
CA LEU A 644 14.54 18.37 -16.03
C LEU A 644 13.25 18.47 -16.85
N GLN A 645 12.22 19.15 -16.33
CA GLN A 645 10.96 19.40 -16.99
C GLN A 645 10.42 20.74 -16.53
N ALA A 646 10.24 21.69 -17.46
CA ALA A 646 9.71 23.01 -17.16
C ALA A 646 8.20 22.95 -16.87
N ASN A 647 7.73 23.79 -15.95
CA ASN A 647 6.33 23.99 -15.61
C ASN A 647 5.60 22.67 -15.27
N SER A 648 6.28 21.78 -14.56
CA SER A 648 5.72 20.50 -14.12
C SER A 648 6.13 20.25 -12.69
N ALA A 649 5.14 20.19 -11.79
CA ALA A 649 5.38 19.69 -10.44
C ALA A 649 5.61 18.18 -10.48
N ASN A 650 6.48 17.70 -9.60
CA ASN A 650 6.75 16.29 -9.39
C ASN A 650 7.27 16.06 -7.96
N ALA A 651 6.53 16.58 -6.98
CA ALA A 651 6.89 16.50 -5.57
C ALA A 651 7.05 15.02 -5.14
N TRP A 652 8.15 14.73 -4.48
CA TRP A 652 8.57 13.38 -4.10
C TRP A 652 8.50 13.15 -2.59
N GLY A 653 9.06 14.07 -1.78
CA GLY A 653 9.02 13.96 -0.32
C GLY A 653 8.89 15.31 0.39
N PRO A 654 8.04 15.44 1.42
CA PRO A 654 8.00 16.60 2.29
C PRO A 654 8.65 16.32 3.66
N GLN A 655 9.28 17.33 4.26
CA GLN A 655 9.71 17.28 5.67
C GLN A 655 9.60 18.67 6.33
N PRO A 656 8.78 18.82 7.38
CA PRO A 656 8.77 20.02 8.21
C PRO A 656 10.03 20.08 9.08
N PHE A 657 10.60 21.28 9.23
CA PHE A 657 11.77 21.50 10.06
C PHE A 657 11.84 22.97 10.52
N LYS A 658 11.93 23.19 11.83
CA LYS A 658 12.00 24.52 12.48
C LYS A 658 10.96 25.54 11.97
N GLY A 659 9.75 25.07 11.66
CA GLY A 659 8.63 25.91 11.19
C GLY A 659 8.68 26.29 9.71
N ASN A 660 9.60 25.70 8.94
CA ASN A 660 9.60 25.69 7.47
C ASN A 660 9.27 24.28 6.98
N LEU A 661 9.01 24.16 5.67
CA LEU A 661 8.70 22.90 5.03
C LEU A 661 9.57 22.73 3.79
N PHE A 662 10.33 21.65 3.79
CA PHE A 662 11.23 21.28 2.71
C PHE A 662 10.55 20.23 1.84
N VAL A 663 10.66 20.37 0.52
CA VAL A 663 10.05 19.44 -0.43
C VAL A 663 11.06 19.08 -1.50
N SER A 664 11.42 17.80 -1.59
CA SER A 664 12.17 17.32 -2.74
C SER A 664 11.22 17.14 -3.93
N ASP A 665 11.61 17.64 -5.09
CA ASP A 665 10.90 17.50 -6.35
C ASP A 665 11.77 16.73 -7.33
N MET A 666 11.24 15.61 -7.84
CA MET A 666 11.97 14.66 -8.68
C MET A 666 12.56 15.29 -9.95
N THR A 667 12.07 16.44 -10.37
CA THR A 667 12.46 17.09 -11.62
C THR A 667 13.15 18.42 -11.46
N SER A 668 13.22 18.97 -10.25
CA SER A 668 13.71 20.34 -10.06
C SER A 668 14.55 20.56 -8.81
N GLY A 669 14.70 19.58 -7.91
CA GLY A 669 15.57 19.69 -6.74
C GLY A 669 14.82 20.02 -5.45
N LEU A 670 15.39 20.85 -4.59
CA LEU A 670 14.89 21.10 -3.22
C LEU A 670 14.13 22.41 -3.13
N TRP A 671 12.87 22.37 -2.71
CA TRP A 671 12.04 23.55 -2.48
C TRP A 671 11.89 23.82 -1.00
N VAL A 672 11.85 25.10 -0.62
CA VAL A 672 11.57 25.55 0.74
C VAL A 672 10.36 26.45 0.72
N VAL A 673 9.36 26.09 1.51
CA VAL A 673 8.13 26.84 1.68
C VAL A 673 7.80 27.01 3.15
N LYS A 674 6.86 27.89 3.44
CA LYS A 674 6.34 28.13 4.77
C LYS A 674 4.85 28.35 4.69
N HIS A 675 4.12 27.91 5.70
CA HIS A 675 2.71 28.23 5.80
C HIS A 675 2.42 28.75 7.20
N ALA A 676 1.40 29.59 7.33
CA ALA A 676 0.87 29.90 8.66
C ALA A 676 0.33 28.59 9.27
N ARG A 677 0.73 28.23 10.49
CA ARG A 677 0.03 27.15 11.21
C ARG A 677 -1.42 27.62 11.39
N PRO A 678 -2.43 26.90 10.89
CA PRO A 678 -3.80 27.15 11.31
C PRO A 678 -3.80 27.01 12.83
N ARG A 679 -4.26 28.04 13.55
CA ARG A 679 -4.28 28.01 15.02
C ARG A 679 -4.98 26.71 15.46
N PRO A 680 -4.37 25.89 16.33
CA PRO A 680 -5.08 24.81 16.98
C PRO A 680 -6.30 25.40 17.67
N VAL A 681 -7.49 25.04 17.21
CA VAL A 681 -8.71 25.35 17.95
C VAL A 681 -8.78 24.29 19.04
N THR A 682 -8.23 24.59 20.21
CA THR A 682 -8.54 23.84 21.43
C THR A 682 -10.03 24.01 21.70
N PHE A 683 -10.81 22.94 21.61
CA PHE A 683 -12.18 22.88 22.11
C PHE A 683 -12.18 22.53 23.60
#